data_AF-E8LMZ4-F1
#
_entry.id   AF-E8LMZ4-F1
#
_cell.length_a   1.000
_cell.length_b   1.000
_cell.length_c   1.000
_cell.angle_alpha   90.00
_cell.angle_beta   90.00
_cell.angle_gamma   90.00
#
_symmetry.space_group_name_H-M   'P 1'
#
loop_
_entity.id
_entity.type
_entity.pdbx_description
1 polymer ?
#
loop_
_entity_poly.entity_id
_entity_poly.type
_entity_poly.pdbx_seq_one_letter_code
_entity_poly.pdbx_strand_id
1 'polypeptide(L)'
;MSIDSISNRININTAILRQEDTASHQASYEKASTAKKIILGILTLGCAAIYFAVKENKQEAIAQGTIQSVKNLRHVLENFTPNQDETISLVMNGLLVSIHQRADDNRLIARIDNQDIELEHTAEQLKEKLEDDMAQHVNFYGKDNVLSMLNDLTDNDSTRPRVRQLYSQALISAIGIQEHDLSSITTPLLKLFTEMALKEQFSTKAEFEKLFYPLCNNNLINTADCLDLISKFETEQKADPKTVTAKVSSLPTPSNQTDAQELQQKQAVRNLAADLIYNERTWDIDANADNKGKRLQLALYQNADTISKILKNRSELDALIPEIKEQINNILDTIENIEPFGKDSAEISDALKSDEREIYEEIKHDYDVQNKKVKDLINNLNENQISFLVKTAITLTPLSEFAATEEAIDKEIQHLSENLQRTISEQFDEICGNSAASDAADYDTKTLDELLQTSGTDLNSDGYGKFMREVMNSYFSAIPPIDQRAMIAAGVRYSTENADQGAKLGALLKGAGPIMQKMLQGFNTESMNAIFRNALQDMKSNLAPINPTIIQAYLLDMVEKSQGRIDKIEITKSLGAASVGQALLCKMYTKDHPDGTDCVIKILRPDAKLRAEREKAIFQEAAKNIPGMTTTFAGQLERIMSELDLTIEAANIKDGAIYDQGFATVKSMKLNPLVEPTANTMVLEKAPGITLDRYLSGLDAKIQEAVAPNMQQTDTVEIPDEKFYRETTSKVLEDLNKIYIDVEKKQQFLINLSSKWVSEGIYGEGFYHGDLHAGNMMVDDNMLTVIDFGNATKLTSSQQIQITLIAAAALKQDTSNFLKGYQELLSPEGKIAFAAKKNQVSEIIDKILQKGEESDTGKRIAVALTAIQKLGIEVPAPIFNFSQCQLRLQAAVDSLNEALKQIKDKMLEILPIGAKAMPPYLTLLSTLRSSSDLFKDGVNTVTSKLVMLKSALLTYRETASTDNDSCFLISKFLENIKQDPEDAVTPQAICESSVPDLKEIREQMIELKNSPSADDVSQKEHLFSEYRNKLLQFYESECDRYINLIGSLKHKEPLDFCDCMGEVISQNMRSSLSRLGFFTALRYTYS
;
A
#
# COMPACT_ATOMS: atom_id res chain seq x y z
N MET A 1 -0.02 -23.55 -9.34
CA MET A 1 1.15 -23.66 -8.43
C MET A 1 2.40 -23.96 -9.25
N SER A 2 3.54 -23.34 -8.94
CA SER A 2 4.83 -23.71 -9.54
C SER A 2 5.39 -24.99 -8.90
N ILE A 3 6.11 -25.78 -9.69
CA ILE A 3 6.76 -27.04 -9.27
C ILE A 3 7.78 -26.79 -8.12
N ASP A 4 8.22 -25.55 -7.95
CA ASP A 4 9.21 -25.16 -6.94
C ASP A 4 8.64 -25.05 -5.53
N SER A 5 7.35 -24.68 -5.35
CA SER A 5 6.74 -24.65 -4.01
C SER A 5 6.46 -26.06 -3.48
N ILE A 6 6.14 -26.99 -4.37
CA ILE A 6 6.01 -28.42 -4.08
C ILE A 6 7.38 -28.99 -3.71
N SER A 7 8.43 -28.61 -4.42
CA SER A 7 9.80 -29.08 -4.16
C SER A 7 10.37 -28.57 -2.83
N ASN A 8 10.11 -27.31 -2.45
CA ASN A 8 10.59 -26.76 -1.18
C ASN A 8 9.87 -27.34 0.05
N ARG A 9 8.55 -27.58 -0.02
CA ARG A 9 7.82 -28.25 1.09
C ARG A 9 8.15 -29.73 1.20
N ILE A 10 8.38 -30.43 0.08
CA ILE A 10 8.92 -31.80 0.10
C ILE A 10 10.29 -31.81 0.80
N ASN A 11 11.17 -30.84 0.55
CA ASN A 11 12.49 -30.77 1.17
C ASN A 11 12.44 -30.53 2.69
N ILE A 12 11.52 -29.69 3.17
CA ILE A 12 11.33 -29.44 4.62
C ILE A 12 10.79 -30.70 5.33
N ASN A 13 9.80 -31.38 4.75
CA ASN A 13 9.26 -32.61 5.34
C ASN A 13 10.23 -33.80 5.23
N THR A 14 11.07 -33.81 4.19
CA THR A 14 12.20 -34.76 4.09
C THR A 14 13.27 -34.48 5.15
N ALA A 15 13.39 -33.23 5.64
CA ALA A 15 14.29 -32.88 6.73
C ALA A 15 13.74 -33.26 8.12
N ILE A 16 12.42 -33.21 8.32
CA ILE A 16 11.75 -33.71 9.55
C ILE A 16 11.96 -35.22 9.70
N LEU A 17 11.91 -35.97 8.60
CA LEU A 17 12.24 -37.41 8.58
C LEU A 17 13.75 -37.72 8.71
N ARG A 18 14.61 -36.71 8.83
CA ARG A 18 16.07 -36.84 8.97
C ARG A 18 16.59 -36.51 10.37
N GLN A 19 15.74 -36.10 11.30
CA GLN A 19 16.16 -35.87 12.69
C GLN A 19 16.07 -37.15 13.52
N GLU A 20 16.86 -38.16 13.14
CA GLU A 20 17.57 -39.03 14.08
C GLU A 20 18.62 -39.86 13.31
N ASP A 21 19.87 -39.61 13.69
CA ASP A 21 21.13 -40.28 13.42
C ASP A 21 21.57 -40.72 12.00
N THR A 22 22.87 -40.55 11.81
CA THR A 22 23.60 -40.43 10.55
C THR A 22 23.71 -41.72 9.70
N ALA A 23 23.68 -41.52 8.38
CA ALA A 23 24.26 -42.37 7.32
C ALA A 23 23.69 -43.79 7.01
N SER A 24 22.78 -44.38 7.79
CA SER A 24 22.31 -45.77 7.50
C SER A 24 21.01 -45.89 6.66
N HIS A 25 20.26 -44.81 6.45
CA HIS A 25 18.88 -44.90 5.91
C HIS A 25 18.64 -44.43 4.48
N GLN A 26 19.66 -43.94 3.77
CA GLN A 26 19.52 -43.72 2.33
C GLN A 26 19.23 -45.04 1.58
N ALA A 27 19.66 -46.19 2.15
CA ALA A 27 19.34 -47.53 1.69
C ALA A 27 17.99 -48.11 2.20
N SER A 28 17.34 -47.47 3.20
CA SER A 28 16.05 -47.89 3.78
C SER A 28 14.87 -47.18 3.13
N TYR A 29 15.05 -45.92 2.71
CA TYR A 29 14.03 -45.14 2.00
C TYR A 29 13.64 -45.75 0.64
N GLU A 30 14.56 -46.48 0.00
CA GLU A 30 14.31 -47.26 -1.22
C GLU A 30 13.52 -48.56 -0.98
N LYS A 31 13.32 -49.00 0.28
CA LYS A 31 12.68 -50.30 0.61
C LYS A 31 11.29 -50.24 1.23
N ALA A 32 10.75 -49.06 1.59
CA ALA A 32 9.39 -48.96 2.12
C ALA A 32 8.32 -49.09 1.00
N SER A 33 7.27 -49.87 1.26
CA SER A 33 6.16 -50.08 0.33
C SER A 33 5.41 -48.77 0.01
N THR A 34 4.85 -48.65 -1.19
CA THR A 34 4.06 -47.48 -1.62
C THR A 34 2.93 -47.16 -0.62
N ALA A 35 2.23 -48.18 -0.12
CA ALA A 35 1.18 -48.01 0.89
C ALA A 35 1.68 -47.33 2.17
N LYS A 36 2.84 -47.75 2.71
CA LYS A 36 3.43 -47.16 3.90
C LYS A 36 3.84 -45.70 3.70
N LYS A 37 4.36 -45.35 2.51
CA LYS A 37 4.72 -43.97 2.14
C LYS A 37 3.50 -43.06 2.06
N ILE A 38 2.39 -43.56 1.51
CA ILE A 38 1.13 -42.82 1.44
C ILE A 38 0.56 -42.61 2.85
N ILE A 39 0.50 -43.65 3.68
CA ILE A 39 -0.02 -43.56 5.06
C ILE A 39 0.79 -42.54 5.87
N LEU A 40 2.12 -42.60 5.80
CA LEU A 40 2.98 -41.63 6.46
C LEU A 40 2.71 -40.21 5.96
N GLY A 41 2.54 -40.03 4.65
CA GLY A 41 2.19 -38.74 4.05
C GLY A 41 0.83 -38.20 4.54
N ILE A 42 -0.18 -39.07 4.70
CA ILE A 42 -1.49 -38.68 5.24
C ILE A 42 -1.36 -38.24 6.71
N LEU A 43 -0.72 -39.06 7.56
CA LEU A 43 -0.63 -38.81 9.00
C LEU A 43 0.25 -37.60 9.36
N THR A 44 1.23 -37.28 8.51
CA THR A 44 2.11 -36.11 8.66
C THR A 44 1.68 -34.91 7.82
N LEU A 45 0.53 -34.99 7.15
CA LEU A 45 -0.04 -33.90 6.33
C LEU A 45 0.92 -33.37 5.27
N GLY A 46 1.69 -34.25 4.65
CA GLY A 46 2.68 -33.91 3.64
C GLY A 46 2.12 -33.96 2.23
N CYS A 47 2.55 -33.03 1.36
CA CYS A 47 2.36 -33.10 -0.11
C CYS A 47 2.87 -34.42 -0.71
N ALA A 48 3.65 -35.19 0.04
CA ALA A 48 4.09 -36.54 -0.27
C ALA A 48 2.94 -37.50 -0.59
N ALA A 49 1.81 -37.48 0.13
CA ALA A 49 0.70 -38.41 -0.14
C ALA A 49 0.09 -38.16 -1.54
N ILE A 50 -0.21 -36.89 -1.84
CA ILE A 50 -0.71 -36.44 -3.14
C ILE A 50 0.36 -36.66 -4.22
N TYR A 51 1.61 -36.30 -3.97
CA TYR A 51 2.73 -36.49 -4.89
C TYR A 51 2.95 -37.97 -5.23
N PHE A 52 2.92 -38.89 -4.27
CA PHE A 52 3.10 -40.32 -4.54
C PHE A 52 1.91 -40.90 -5.30
N ALA A 53 0.67 -40.53 -4.94
CA ALA A 53 -0.52 -40.91 -5.70
C ALA A 53 -0.50 -40.36 -7.14
N VAL A 54 -0.07 -39.10 -7.32
CA VAL A 54 -0.03 -38.39 -8.62
C VAL A 54 1.18 -38.79 -9.47
N LYS A 55 2.33 -39.12 -8.90
CA LYS A 55 3.51 -39.58 -9.63
C LYS A 55 3.33 -41.01 -10.15
N GLU A 56 2.62 -41.84 -9.41
CA GLU A 56 2.33 -43.22 -9.79
C GLU A 56 1.01 -43.37 -10.56
N ASN A 57 0.51 -42.28 -11.20
CA ASN A 57 -0.77 -42.09 -11.92
C ASN A 57 -1.12 -43.08 -13.05
N LYS A 58 -0.87 -44.37 -12.86
CA LYS A 58 -1.36 -45.48 -13.66
C LYS A 58 -2.11 -46.52 -12.81
N GLN A 59 -2.46 -46.20 -11.56
CA GLN A 59 -3.20 -47.10 -10.67
C GLN A 59 -4.37 -46.41 -9.96
N GLU A 60 -5.53 -46.37 -10.63
CA GLU A 60 -6.80 -45.84 -10.12
C GLU A 60 -7.20 -46.40 -8.75
N ALA A 61 -6.86 -47.66 -8.47
CA ALA A 61 -7.12 -48.33 -7.19
C ALA A 61 -6.35 -47.72 -5.99
N ILE A 62 -5.11 -47.23 -6.20
CA ILE A 62 -4.32 -46.61 -5.12
C ILE A 62 -4.86 -45.22 -4.78
N ALA A 63 -5.32 -44.46 -5.78
CA ALA A 63 -5.96 -43.17 -5.56
C ALA A 63 -7.28 -43.34 -4.77
N GLN A 64 -8.12 -44.30 -5.16
CA GLN A 64 -9.36 -44.62 -4.43
C GLN A 64 -9.10 -45.11 -3.00
N GLY A 65 -8.10 -45.96 -2.80
CA GLY A 65 -7.69 -46.42 -1.47
C GLY A 65 -7.18 -45.29 -0.57
N THR A 66 -6.49 -44.30 -1.16
CA THR A 66 -6.00 -43.11 -0.46
C THR A 66 -7.15 -42.22 0.00
N ILE A 67 -8.11 -41.93 -0.88
CA ILE A 67 -9.33 -41.17 -0.54
C ILE A 67 -10.09 -41.88 0.60
N GLN A 68 -10.28 -43.19 0.50
CA GLN A 68 -10.97 -43.96 1.54
C GLN A 68 -10.20 -43.96 2.87
N SER A 69 -8.87 -44.00 2.83
CA SER A 69 -8.01 -43.96 4.02
C SER A 69 -8.13 -42.62 4.74
N VAL A 70 -8.15 -41.50 4.00
CA VAL A 70 -8.38 -40.15 4.56
C VAL A 70 -9.75 -40.05 5.21
N LYS A 71 -10.81 -40.56 4.54
CA LYS A 71 -12.18 -40.58 5.11
C LYS A 71 -12.25 -41.39 6.41
N ASN A 72 -11.68 -42.60 6.41
CA ASN A 72 -11.67 -43.46 7.59
C ASN A 72 -10.90 -42.81 8.74
N LEU A 73 -9.75 -42.19 8.44
CA LEU A 73 -8.94 -41.50 9.44
C LEU A 73 -9.71 -40.31 10.04
N ARG A 74 -10.31 -39.45 9.22
CA ARG A 74 -11.15 -38.33 9.69
C ARG A 74 -12.20 -38.80 10.70
N HIS A 75 -12.95 -39.85 10.36
CA HIS A 75 -13.99 -40.37 11.23
C HIS A 75 -13.44 -41.00 12.53
N VAL A 76 -12.27 -41.64 12.46
CA VAL A 76 -11.59 -42.17 13.65
C VAL A 76 -11.16 -41.05 14.60
N LEU A 77 -10.67 -39.93 14.07
CA LEU A 77 -10.20 -38.79 14.86
C LEU A 77 -11.33 -38.14 15.67
N GLU A 78 -12.59 -38.24 15.24
CA GLU A 78 -13.77 -37.73 15.96
C GLU A 78 -14.08 -38.50 17.25
N ASN A 79 -13.59 -39.74 17.38
CA ASN A 79 -13.91 -40.61 18.50
C ASN A 79 -12.95 -40.47 19.69
N PHE A 80 -11.90 -39.65 19.56
CA PHE A 80 -10.96 -39.42 20.66
C PHE A 80 -11.51 -38.43 21.67
N THR A 81 -11.46 -38.79 22.95
CA THR A 81 -11.87 -37.92 24.05
C THR A 81 -10.67 -37.13 24.56
N PRO A 82 -10.75 -35.79 24.73
CA PRO A 82 -9.65 -35.00 25.27
C PRO A 82 -9.21 -35.48 26.67
N ASN A 83 -7.89 -35.52 26.87
CA ASN A 83 -7.16 -35.92 28.07
C ASN A 83 -7.40 -37.37 28.49
N GLN A 84 -7.68 -38.26 27.53
CA GLN A 84 -7.80 -39.70 27.77
C GLN A 84 -6.79 -40.50 26.95
N ASP A 85 -6.29 -41.58 27.56
CA ASP A 85 -5.44 -42.57 26.90
C ASP A 85 -6.33 -43.54 26.11
N GLU A 86 -6.33 -43.38 24.79
CA GLU A 86 -7.18 -44.15 23.89
C GLU A 86 -6.36 -44.68 22.72
N THR A 87 -6.73 -45.85 22.17
CA THR A 87 -6.11 -46.39 20.96
C THR A 87 -7.20 -46.87 20.01
N ILE A 88 -7.20 -46.35 18.79
CA ILE A 88 -8.15 -46.74 17.74
C ILE A 88 -7.36 -47.29 16.55
N SER A 89 -7.81 -48.42 16.00
CA SER A 89 -7.17 -49.04 14.83
C SER A 89 -8.06 -48.96 13.59
N LEU A 90 -7.44 -48.68 12.45
CA LEU A 90 -8.11 -48.58 11.15
C LEU A 90 -7.26 -49.21 10.05
N VAL A 91 -7.91 -49.57 8.95
CA VAL A 91 -7.21 -50.03 7.75
C VAL A 91 -7.03 -48.85 6.80
N MET A 92 -5.78 -48.56 6.45
CA MET A 92 -5.39 -47.53 5.47
C MET A 92 -4.57 -48.19 4.36
N ASN A 93 -5.01 -48.07 3.10
CA ASN A 93 -4.35 -48.66 1.93
C ASN A 93 -3.92 -50.14 2.13
N GLY A 94 -4.77 -50.94 2.81
CA GLY A 94 -4.54 -52.37 3.06
C GLY A 94 -3.63 -52.70 4.24
N LEU A 95 -3.10 -51.70 4.96
CA LEU A 95 -2.31 -51.88 6.19
C LEU A 95 -3.13 -51.50 7.43
N LEU A 96 -2.93 -52.24 8.52
CA LEU A 96 -3.50 -51.91 9.82
C LEU A 96 -2.65 -50.81 10.47
N VAL A 97 -3.31 -49.71 10.82
CA VAL A 97 -2.71 -48.56 11.51
C VAL A 97 -3.42 -48.40 12.85
N SER A 98 -2.66 -48.31 13.94
CA SER A 98 -3.21 -48.02 15.27
C SER A 98 -2.78 -46.63 15.69
N ILE A 99 -3.72 -45.76 16.04
CA ILE A 99 -3.45 -44.41 16.53
C ILE A 99 -3.74 -44.41 18.02
N HIS A 100 -2.74 -44.05 18.82
CA HIS A 100 -2.82 -43.92 20.26
C HIS A 100 -2.76 -42.44 20.65
N GLN A 101 -3.72 -41.95 21.43
CA GLN A 101 -3.66 -40.62 22.05
C GLN A 101 -3.17 -40.73 23.48
N ARG A 102 -2.27 -39.83 23.87
CA ARG A 102 -1.80 -39.67 25.26
C ARG A 102 -2.72 -38.77 26.08
N ALA A 103 -2.95 -39.14 27.33
CA ALA A 103 -3.83 -38.41 28.24
C ALA A 103 -3.29 -37.05 28.73
N ASP A 104 -1.96 -36.84 28.73
CA ASP A 104 -1.32 -35.67 29.34
C ASP A 104 -1.25 -34.44 28.42
N ASP A 105 -1.06 -34.65 27.12
CA ASP A 105 -0.90 -33.58 26.13
C ASP A 105 -1.74 -33.76 24.85
N ASN A 106 -2.60 -34.79 24.79
CA ASN A 106 -3.41 -35.15 23.63
C ASN A 106 -2.60 -35.45 22.36
N ARG A 107 -1.29 -35.72 22.48
CA ARG A 107 -0.47 -36.09 21.32
C ARG A 107 -0.82 -37.47 20.82
N LEU A 108 -0.70 -37.64 19.51
CA LEU A 108 -0.98 -38.89 18.81
C LEU A 108 0.30 -39.65 18.47
N ILE A 109 0.25 -40.97 18.62
CA ILE A 109 1.29 -41.92 18.22
C ILE A 109 0.66 -42.90 17.24
N ALA A 110 1.13 -42.91 15.99
CA ALA A 110 0.69 -43.85 14.98
C ALA A 110 1.64 -45.06 14.90
N ARG A 111 1.09 -46.26 15.07
CA ARG A 111 1.78 -47.53 14.89
C ARG A 111 1.48 -48.12 13.51
N ILE A 112 2.54 -48.31 12.71
CA ILE A 112 2.48 -48.90 11.35
C ILE A 112 3.56 -49.97 11.24
N ASP A 113 3.20 -51.22 10.94
CA ASP A 113 4.16 -52.35 10.80
C ASP A 113 5.16 -52.45 11.99
N ASN A 114 4.66 -52.34 13.22
CA ASN A 114 5.45 -52.35 14.47
C ASN A 114 6.44 -51.18 14.64
N GLN A 115 6.24 -50.06 13.94
CA GLN A 115 6.95 -48.81 14.18
C GLN A 115 6.00 -47.76 14.72
N ASP A 116 6.39 -47.10 15.80
CA ASP A 116 5.66 -46.00 16.42
C ASP A 116 6.21 -44.67 15.89
N ILE A 117 5.30 -43.80 15.47
CA ILE A 117 5.61 -42.47 14.93
C ILE A 117 4.79 -41.46 15.71
N GLU A 118 5.47 -40.53 16.37
CA GLU A 118 4.81 -39.42 17.05
C GLU A 118 4.32 -38.40 16.01
N LEU A 119 3.08 -37.95 16.14
CA LEU A 119 2.49 -36.94 15.27
C LEU A 119 2.57 -35.55 15.92
N GLU A 120 2.76 -34.53 15.09
CA GLU A 120 2.86 -33.14 15.53
C GLU A 120 1.53 -32.54 16.02
N HIS A 121 0.42 -33.20 15.75
CA HIS A 121 -0.93 -32.66 15.91
C HIS A 121 -1.78 -33.52 16.84
N THR A 122 -2.67 -32.88 17.60
CA THR A 122 -3.73 -33.55 18.35
C THR A 122 -4.78 -34.15 17.41
N ALA A 123 -5.69 -34.99 17.91
CA ALA A 123 -6.76 -35.57 17.09
C ALA A 123 -7.62 -34.51 16.38
N GLU A 124 -8.00 -33.46 17.11
CA GLU A 124 -8.78 -32.34 16.58
C GLU A 124 -8.00 -31.58 15.50
N GLN A 125 -6.74 -31.22 15.77
CA GLN A 125 -5.90 -30.49 14.81
C GLN A 125 -5.64 -31.31 13.54
N LEU A 126 -5.38 -32.61 13.67
CA LEU A 126 -5.13 -33.49 12.52
C LEU A 126 -6.40 -33.60 11.67
N LYS A 127 -7.58 -33.74 12.31
CA LYS A 127 -8.87 -33.78 11.62
C LYS A 127 -9.11 -32.51 10.82
N GLU A 128 -8.96 -31.34 11.46
CA GLU A 128 -9.14 -30.05 10.79
C GLU A 128 -8.23 -29.92 9.57
N LYS A 129 -6.95 -30.27 9.70
CA LYS A 129 -6.00 -30.19 8.58
C LYS A 129 -6.38 -31.10 7.41
N LEU A 130 -6.94 -32.28 7.69
CA LEU A 130 -7.44 -33.19 6.64
C LEU A 130 -8.65 -32.59 5.92
N GLU A 131 -9.56 -31.94 6.66
CA GLU A 131 -10.72 -31.25 6.07
C GLU A 131 -10.29 -30.05 5.21
N ASP A 132 -9.29 -29.28 5.63
CA ASP A 132 -8.69 -28.21 4.82
C ASP A 132 -8.11 -28.76 3.53
N ASP A 133 -7.35 -29.86 3.60
CA ASP A 133 -6.77 -30.51 2.41
C ASP A 133 -7.86 -31.02 1.47
N MET A 134 -8.94 -31.60 2.00
CA MET A 134 -10.09 -32.05 1.20
C MET A 134 -10.79 -30.89 0.50
N ALA A 135 -11.05 -29.79 1.21
CA ALA A 135 -11.71 -28.61 0.66
C ALA A 135 -10.84 -27.89 -0.39
N GLN A 136 -9.51 -27.84 -0.22
CA GLN A 136 -8.59 -27.20 -1.16
C GLN A 136 -8.32 -28.02 -2.43
N HIS A 137 -8.65 -29.31 -2.43
CA HIS A 137 -8.32 -30.24 -3.51
C HIS A 137 -9.54 -31.04 -4.00
N VAL A 138 -10.64 -30.35 -4.31
CA VAL A 138 -11.92 -30.96 -4.75
C VAL A 138 -11.73 -31.92 -5.93
N ASN A 139 -10.88 -31.57 -6.89
CA ASN A 139 -10.62 -32.41 -8.07
C ASN A 139 -9.91 -33.73 -7.75
N PHE A 140 -9.12 -33.77 -6.66
CA PHE A 140 -8.44 -35.00 -6.24
C PHE A 140 -9.37 -35.91 -5.42
N TYR A 141 -10.10 -35.35 -4.46
CA TYR A 141 -10.98 -36.13 -3.56
C TYR A 141 -12.35 -36.47 -4.19
N GLY A 142 -12.76 -35.74 -5.22
CA GLY A 142 -14.06 -35.88 -5.88
C GLY A 142 -15.16 -35.08 -5.18
N LYS A 143 -16.02 -34.45 -5.99
CA LYS A 143 -17.06 -33.52 -5.52
C LYS A 143 -18.01 -34.13 -4.49
N ASP A 144 -18.44 -35.39 -4.68
CA ASP A 144 -19.34 -36.08 -3.75
C ASP A 144 -18.72 -36.30 -2.36
N ASN A 145 -17.44 -36.64 -2.30
CA ASN A 145 -16.75 -36.88 -1.03
C ASN A 145 -16.57 -35.57 -0.25
N VAL A 146 -16.23 -34.48 -0.93
CA VAL A 146 -16.12 -33.16 -0.30
C VAL A 146 -17.50 -32.67 0.14
N LEU A 147 -18.54 -32.85 -0.67
CA LEU A 147 -19.91 -32.47 -0.31
C LEU A 147 -20.40 -33.25 0.93
N SER A 148 -20.12 -34.55 1.00
CA SER A 148 -20.42 -35.36 2.20
C SER A 148 -19.73 -34.80 3.43
N MET A 149 -18.42 -34.51 3.34
CA MET A 149 -17.64 -33.95 4.45
C MET A 149 -18.22 -32.61 4.94
N LEU A 150 -18.58 -31.71 4.02
CA LEU A 150 -19.14 -30.40 4.34
C LEU A 150 -20.51 -30.52 5.04
N ASN A 151 -21.35 -31.46 4.61
CA ASN A 151 -22.67 -31.68 5.20
C ASN A 151 -22.62 -32.29 6.61
N ASP A 152 -21.51 -32.93 6.99
CA ASP A 152 -21.30 -33.45 8.35
C ASP A 152 -20.99 -32.33 9.36
N LEU A 153 -20.67 -31.11 8.91
CA LEU A 153 -20.28 -30.01 9.77
C LEU A 153 -21.49 -29.42 10.51
N THR A 154 -21.32 -29.21 11.82
CA THR A 154 -22.32 -28.49 12.64
C THR A 154 -22.18 -26.98 12.43
N ASP A 155 -23.27 -26.28 12.15
CA ASP A 155 -23.31 -24.82 11.98
C ASP A 155 -24.03 -24.15 13.15
N ASN A 156 -23.25 -23.56 14.05
CA ASN A 156 -23.69 -22.70 15.14
C ASN A 156 -22.74 -21.50 15.23
N ASP A 157 -23.03 -20.50 16.08
CA ASP A 157 -22.22 -19.26 16.13
C ASP A 157 -20.72 -19.51 16.42
N SER A 158 -20.39 -20.55 17.19
CA SER A 158 -18.99 -20.88 17.50
C SER A 158 -18.26 -21.62 16.37
N THR A 159 -18.97 -22.42 15.57
CA THR A 159 -18.38 -23.22 14.48
C THR A 159 -18.52 -22.55 13.11
N ARG A 160 -19.38 -21.54 12.97
CA ARG A 160 -19.67 -20.84 11.71
C ARG A 160 -18.42 -20.32 10.99
N PRO A 161 -17.40 -19.74 11.66
CA PRO A 161 -16.16 -19.33 10.99
C PRO A 161 -15.45 -20.50 10.29
N ARG A 162 -15.38 -21.67 10.93
CA ARG A 162 -14.76 -22.88 10.37
C ARG A 162 -15.57 -23.45 9.22
N VAL A 163 -16.90 -23.50 9.38
CA VAL A 163 -17.82 -23.93 8.32
C VAL A 163 -17.63 -23.03 7.09
N ARG A 164 -17.67 -21.72 7.28
CA ARG A 164 -17.45 -20.74 6.21
C ARG A 164 -16.12 -20.97 5.49
N GLN A 165 -15.03 -21.16 6.23
CA GLN A 165 -13.70 -21.42 5.65
C GLN A 165 -13.70 -22.65 4.71
N LEU A 166 -14.24 -23.79 5.17
CA LEU A 166 -14.24 -25.02 4.39
C LEU A 166 -15.13 -24.93 3.15
N TYR A 167 -16.29 -24.30 3.27
CA TYR A 167 -17.17 -24.05 2.11
C TYR A 167 -16.52 -23.09 1.10
N SER A 168 -15.84 -22.03 1.57
CA SER A 168 -15.09 -21.12 0.70
C SER A 168 -13.98 -21.83 -0.08
N GLN A 169 -13.14 -22.60 0.62
CA GLN A 169 -12.05 -23.36 0.00
C GLN A 169 -12.58 -24.36 -1.03
N ALA A 170 -13.67 -25.07 -0.71
CA ALA A 170 -14.30 -26.02 -1.63
C ALA A 170 -14.84 -25.32 -2.87
N LEU A 171 -15.51 -24.18 -2.74
CA LEU A 171 -16.00 -23.42 -3.89
C LEU A 171 -14.84 -22.89 -4.74
N ILE A 172 -13.82 -22.29 -4.12
CA ILE A 172 -12.58 -21.84 -4.79
C ILE A 172 -11.96 -22.98 -5.60
N SER A 173 -11.76 -24.14 -4.97
CA SER A 173 -11.18 -25.30 -5.63
C SER A 173 -12.06 -25.85 -6.75
N ALA A 174 -13.39 -25.74 -6.66
CA ALA A 174 -14.32 -26.30 -7.63
C ALA A 174 -14.44 -25.46 -8.91
N ILE A 175 -14.40 -24.13 -8.83
CA ILE A 175 -14.68 -23.24 -9.97
C ILE A 175 -13.61 -22.18 -10.25
N GLY A 176 -12.56 -22.09 -9.42
CA GLY A 176 -11.44 -21.16 -9.61
C GLY A 176 -11.75 -19.69 -9.33
N ILE A 177 -12.70 -19.39 -8.43
CA ILE A 177 -12.93 -18.04 -7.92
C ILE A 177 -11.85 -17.62 -6.92
N GLN A 178 -11.71 -16.33 -6.67
CA GLN A 178 -10.76 -15.82 -5.67
C GLN A 178 -11.42 -15.75 -4.28
N GLU A 179 -10.63 -15.93 -3.23
CA GLU A 179 -11.13 -15.90 -1.85
C GLU A 179 -11.83 -14.57 -1.52
N HIS A 180 -11.32 -13.46 -2.03
CA HIS A 180 -11.95 -12.17 -1.81
C HIS A 180 -13.39 -12.15 -2.33
N ASP A 181 -13.70 -12.74 -3.50
CA ASP A 181 -15.05 -12.74 -4.10
C ASP A 181 -16.12 -13.28 -3.13
N LEU A 182 -15.71 -14.07 -2.14
CA LEU A 182 -16.59 -14.72 -1.17
C LEU A 182 -16.83 -13.92 0.12
N SER A 183 -16.01 -12.92 0.45
CA SER A 183 -16.11 -12.19 1.73
C SER A 183 -17.47 -11.50 1.92
N SER A 184 -18.08 -11.06 0.81
CA SER A 184 -19.39 -10.40 0.77
C SER A 184 -20.59 -11.36 0.89
N ILE A 185 -20.38 -12.68 0.82
CA ILE A 185 -21.45 -13.67 0.73
C ILE A 185 -21.78 -14.17 2.12
N THR A 186 -23.05 -14.16 2.52
CA THR A 186 -23.45 -14.74 3.81
C THR A 186 -23.17 -16.24 3.83
N THR A 187 -22.87 -16.80 5.00
CA THR A 187 -22.57 -18.24 5.14
C THR A 187 -23.68 -19.14 4.58
N PRO A 188 -24.99 -18.86 4.75
CA PRO A 188 -26.06 -19.62 4.12
C PRO A 188 -26.02 -19.61 2.57
N LEU A 189 -25.76 -18.45 1.96
CA LEU A 189 -25.64 -18.35 0.50
C LEU A 189 -24.38 -19.03 -0.01
N LEU A 190 -23.26 -18.91 0.71
CA LEU A 190 -22.01 -19.59 0.39
C LEU A 190 -22.21 -21.11 0.37
N LYS A 191 -22.92 -21.66 1.37
CA LYS A 191 -23.29 -23.08 1.39
C LYS A 191 -24.08 -23.47 0.16
N LEU A 192 -25.14 -22.74 -0.14
CA LEU A 192 -25.98 -22.99 -1.31
C LEU A 192 -25.15 -23.00 -2.60
N PHE A 193 -24.34 -21.97 -2.85
CA PHE A 193 -23.52 -21.89 -4.06
C PHE A 193 -22.47 -22.99 -4.14
N THR A 194 -21.83 -23.33 -3.02
CA THR A 194 -20.86 -24.43 -2.96
C THR A 194 -21.52 -25.76 -3.28
N GLU A 195 -22.69 -26.04 -2.70
CA GLU A 195 -23.43 -27.26 -3.01
C GLU A 195 -23.84 -27.31 -4.48
N MET A 196 -24.32 -26.20 -5.04
CA MET A 196 -24.69 -26.10 -6.45
C MET A 196 -23.47 -26.36 -7.36
N ALA A 197 -22.31 -25.80 -7.04
CA ALA A 197 -21.06 -26.02 -7.78
C ALA A 197 -20.56 -27.48 -7.69
N LEU A 198 -20.61 -28.07 -6.49
CA LEU A 198 -20.23 -29.48 -6.27
C LEU A 198 -21.22 -30.45 -6.94
N LYS A 199 -22.50 -30.07 -7.08
CA LYS A 199 -23.53 -30.79 -7.86
C LYS A 199 -23.50 -30.45 -9.36
N GLU A 200 -22.49 -29.70 -9.82
CA GLU A 200 -22.28 -29.32 -11.23
C GLU A 200 -23.42 -28.51 -11.87
N GLN A 201 -24.19 -27.77 -11.05
CA GLN A 201 -25.26 -26.90 -11.56
C GLN A 201 -24.72 -25.64 -12.25
N PHE A 202 -23.49 -25.25 -11.91
CA PHE A 202 -22.66 -24.29 -12.63
C PHE A 202 -21.18 -24.66 -12.43
N SER A 203 -20.31 -24.21 -13.33
CA SER A 203 -18.88 -24.63 -13.34
C SER A 203 -17.89 -23.49 -13.52
N THR A 204 -18.37 -22.26 -13.76
CA THR A 204 -17.49 -21.12 -14.08
C THR A 204 -17.76 -19.93 -13.17
N LYS A 205 -16.73 -19.09 -12.98
CA LYS A 205 -16.85 -17.80 -12.27
C LYS A 205 -17.93 -16.90 -12.88
N ALA A 206 -18.06 -16.85 -14.20
CA ALA A 206 -19.06 -16.01 -14.88
C ALA A 206 -20.51 -16.47 -14.60
N GLU A 207 -20.76 -17.78 -14.54
CA GLU A 207 -22.07 -18.32 -14.17
C GLU A 207 -22.39 -18.05 -12.70
N PHE A 208 -21.40 -18.22 -11.84
CA PHE A 208 -21.49 -17.89 -10.42
C PHE A 208 -21.85 -16.42 -10.20
N GLU A 209 -21.10 -15.50 -10.82
CA GLU A 209 -21.36 -14.06 -10.75
C GLU A 209 -22.78 -13.72 -11.21
N LYS A 210 -23.25 -14.32 -12.31
CA LYS A 210 -24.61 -14.10 -12.82
C LYS A 210 -25.70 -14.56 -11.85
N LEU A 211 -25.47 -15.63 -11.09
CA LEU A 211 -26.38 -16.11 -10.05
C LEU A 211 -26.26 -15.30 -8.76
N PHE A 212 -25.05 -14.86 -8.44
CA PHE A 212 -24.71 -14.15 -7.21
C PHE A 212 -25.17 -12.69 -7.23
N TYR A 213 -24.87 -11.93 -8.28
CA TYR A 213 -25.15 -10.49 -8.35
C TYR A 213 -26.62 -10.11 -8.07
N PRO A 214 -27.65 -10.85 -8.56
CA PRO A 214 -29.04 -10.58 -8.21
C PRO A 214 -29.40 -10.89 -6.75
N LEU A 215 -28.62 -11.73 -6.09
CA LEU A 215 -28.82 -12.19 -4.70
C LEU A 215 -27.93 -11.44 -3.70
N CYS A 216 -26.98 -10.62 -4.17
CA CYS A 216 -26.21 -9.71 -3.34
C CYS A 216 -27.15 -8.89 -2.46
N ASN A 217 -27.04 -9.08 -1.16
CA ASN A 217 -27.91 -8.43 -0.21
C ASN A 217 -27.55 -6.94 -0.17
N ASN A 218 -28.29 -6.11 -0.91
CA ASN A 218 -28.09 -4.66 -1.00
C ASN A 218 -28.18 -3.93 0.35
N ASN A 219 -28.55 -4.64 1.43
CA ASN A 219 -28.77 -4.10 2.76
C ASN A 219 -27.62 -4.34 3.74
N LEU A 220 -26.66 -5.23 3.45
CA LEU A 220 -25.53 -5.44 4.35
C LEU A 220 -24.50 -4.31 4.22
N ILE A 221 -24.02 -3.84 5.36
CA ILE A 221 -22.97 -2.85 5.46
C ILE A 221 -21.60 -3.52 5.45
N ASN A 222 -21.41 -4.51 6.33
CA ASN A 222 -20.12 -5.17 6.54
C ASN A 222 -20.05 -6.51 5.79
N THR A 223 -18.84 -6.91 5.42
CA THR A 223 -18.60 -8.25 4.90
C THR A 223 -18.97 -9.32 5.94
N ALA A 224 -19.42 -10.48 5.45
CA ALA A 224 -19.96 -11.52 6.33
C ALA A 224 -18.89 -12.16 7.23
N ASP A 225 -17.65 -12.25 6.75
CA ASP A 225 -16.49 -12.67 7.54
C ASP A 225 -16.19 -11.71 8.70
N CYS A 226 -16.37 -10.41 8.50
CA CYS A 226 -16.23 -9.41 9.55
C CYS A 226 -17.33 -9.55 10.61
N LEU A 227 -18.58 -9.84 10.21
CA LEU A 227 -19.68 -10.06 11.15
C LEU A 227 -19.43 -11.31 12.03
N ASP A 228 -18.99 -12.41 11.40
CA ASP A 228 -18.62 -13.64 12.12
C ASP A 228 -17.47 -13.39 13.10
N LEU A 229 -16.45 -12.63 12.68
CA LEU A 229 -15.31 -12.25 13.50
C LEU A 229 -15.70 -11.40 14.72
N ILE A 230 -16.56 -10.39 14.54
CA ILE A 230 -17.00 -9.51 15.62
C ILE A 230 -17.89 -10.29 16.61
N SER A 231 -18.78 -11.15 16.11
CA SER A 231 -19.64 -11.98 16.96
C SER A 231 -18.82 -12.88 17.89
N LYS A 232 -17.77 -13.52 17.34
CA LYS A 232 -16.81 -14.30 18.11
C LYS A 232 -16.09 -13.44 19.16
N PHE A 233 -15.55 -12.30 18.74
CA PHE A 233 -14.86 -11.36 19.63
C PHE A 233 -15.76 -10.90 20.80
N GLU A 234 -17.00 -10.51 20.53
CA GLU A 234 -17.92 -10.08 21.59
C GLU A 234 -18.27 -11.20 22.57
N THR A 235 -18.38 -12.44 22.07
CA THR A 235 -18.64 -13.62 22.91
C THR A 235 -17.46 -13.88 23.85
N GLU A 236 -16.23 -13.84 23.33
CA GLU A 236 -15.01 -14.03 24.13
C GLU A 236 -14.76 -12.88 25.10
N GLN A 237 -14.94 -11.63 24.64
CA GLN A 237 -14.85 -10.44 25.47
C GLN A 237 -15.84 -10.48 26.64
N LYS A 238 -17.05 -11.01 26.44
CA LYS A 238 -18.06 -11.20 27.50
C LYS A 238 -17.70 -12.34 28.45
N ALA A 239 -17.15 -13.45 27.92
CA ALA A 239 -16.80 -14.62 28.70
C ALA A 239 -15.54 -14.41 29.58
N ASP A 240 -14.48 -13.83 29.01
CA ASP A 240 -13.22 -13.57 29.72
C ASP A 240 -12.53 -12.26 29.25
N PRO A 241 -12.99 -11.10 29.76
CA PRO A 241 -12.41 -9.80 29.41
C PRO A 241 -10.91 -9.67 29.74
N LYS A 242 -10.44 -10.36 30.79
CA LYS A 242 -9.04 -10.26 31.25
C LYS A 242 -8.10 -10.94 30.28
N THR A 243 -8.49 -12.09 29.75
CA THR A 243 -7.68 -12.81 28.76
C THR A 243 -7.62 -12.06 27.43
N VAL A 244 -8.72 -11.46 26.98
CA VAL A 244 -8.72 -10.63 25.76
C VAL A 244 -7.79 -9.42 25.91
N THR A 245 -7.92 -8.67 27.01
CA THR A 245 -7.08 -7.49 27.29
C THR A 245 -5.60 -7.82 27.52
N ALA A 246 -5.28 -9.05 27.94
CA ALA A 246 -3.90 -9.53 28.03
C ALA A 246 -3.28 -9.80 26.64
N LYS A 247 -4.08 -10.22 25.66
CA LYS A 247 -3.64 -10.56 24.30
C LYS A 247 -3.63 -9.35 23.35
N VAL A 248 -4.57 -8.42 23.50
CA VAL A 248 -4.71 -7.27 22.58
C VAL A 248 -4.98 -5.97 23.34
N SER A 249 -4.32 -4.88 22.95
CA SER A 249 -4.58 -3.56 23.51
C SER A 249 -5.68 -2.80 22.75
N SER A 250 -6.27 -1.79 23.39
CA SER A 250 -7.07 -0.78 22.71
C SER A 250 -6.17 0.25 22.01
N LEU A 251 -6.77 1.04 21.12
CA LEU A 251 -6.13 2.23 20.55
C LEU A 251 -5.81 3.23 21.68
N PRO A 252 -4.57 3.73 21.79
CA PRO A 252 -4.21 4.69 22.82
C PRO A 252 -5.02 6.00 22.66
N THR A 253 -5.60 6.47 23.77
CA THR A 253 -6.36 7.73 23.80
C THR A 253 -5.39 8.91 23.71
N PRO A 254 -5.66 9.94 22.88
CA PRO A 254 -4.83 11.14 22.87
C PRO A 254 -4.79 11.80 24.25
N SER A 255 -3.60 12.09 24.77
CA SER A 255 -3.41 12.79 26.04
C SER A 255 -3.92 14.24 25.93
N ASN A 256 -4.96 14.60 26.69
CA ASN A 256 -5.60 15.92 26.59
C ASN A 256 -4.93 16.99 27.45
N GLN A 257 -4.71 18.16 26.83
CA GLN A 257 -4.59 19.46 27.49
C GLN A 257 -5.99 20.07 27.73
N THR A 258 -6.10 20.95 28.71
CA THR A 258 -7.35 21.43 29.35
C THR A 258 -8.35 22.19 28.46
N ASP A 259 -7.98 22.67 27.27
CA ASP A 259 -8.92 23.28 26.30
C ASP A 259 -9.76 22.24 25.52
N ALA A 260 -9.51 20.95 25.74
CA ALA A 260 -10.13 19.85 25.00
C ALA A 260 -11.56 19.50 25.45
N GLN A 261 -11.99 19.86 26.65
CA GLN A 261 -13.26 19.35 27.22
C GLN A 261 -14.52 19.91 26.53
N GLU A 262 -14.58 21.22 26.28
CA GLU A 262 -15.73 21.85 25.61
C GLU A 262 -15.83 21.40 24.14
N LEU A 263 -14.69 21.29 23.47
CA LEU A 263 -14.61 20.79 22.09
C LEU A 263 -15.00 19.30 22.00
N GLN A 264 -14.60 18.49 22.98
CA GLN A 264 -15.00 17.09 23.09
C GLN A 264 -16.50 16.93 23.32
N GLN A 265 -17.11 17.80 24.12
CA GLN A 265 -18.55 17.74 24.38
C GLN A 265 -19.36 18.08 23.13
N LYS A 266 -19.01 19.15 22.40
CA LYS A 266 -19.65 19.47 21.12
C LYS A 266 -19.47 18.35 20.09
N GLN A 267 -18.30 17.72 20.05
CA GLN A 267 -18.04 16.56 19.19
C GLN A 267 -18.90 15.36 19.60
N ALA A 268 -19.08 15.10 20.90
CA ALA A 268 -19.91 14.00 21.39
C ALA A 268 -21.39 14.16 20.99
N VAL A 269 -21.93 15.37 21.02
CA VAL A 269 -23.30 15.65 20.57
C VAL A 269 -23.46 15.43 19.05
N ARG A 270 -22.46 15.85 18.26
CA ARG A 270 -22.44 15.57 16.81
C ARG A 270 -22.29 14.08 16.51
N ASN A 271 -21.48 13.36 17.27
CA ASN A 271 -21.33 11.91 17.15
C ASN A 271 -22.66 11.21 17.46
N LEU A 272 -23.36 11.60 18.52
CA LEU A 272 -24.70 11.11 18.83
C LEU A 272 -25.66 11.34 17.65
N ALA A 273 -25.75 12.56 17.13
CA ALA A 273 -26.65 12.83 16.00
C ALA A 273 -26.28 12.04 14.75
N ALA A 274 -24.98 11.87 14.47
CA ALA A 274 -24.51 11.01 13.39
C ALA A 274 -24.90 9.55 13.64
N ASP A 275 -24.75 9.02 14.85
CA ASP A 275 -25.09 7.62 15.18
C ASP A 275 -26.59 7.31 15.08
N LEU A 276 -27.45 8.31 15.32
CA LEU A 276 -28.89 8.19 15.12
C LEU A 276 -29.26 8.09 13.62
N ILE A 277 -28.48 8.68 12.74
CA ILE A 277 -28.64 8.56 11.28
C ILE A 277 -28.00 7.26 10.78
N TYR A 278 -26.76 7.00 11.21
CA TYR A 278 -25.92 5.89 10.82
C TYR A 278 -24.95 5.56 11.96
N ASN A 279 -25.23 4.49 12.68
CA ASN A 279 -24.46 4.08 13.85
C ASN A 279 -23.05 3.63 13.44
N GLU A 280 -22.02 4.09 14.15
CA GLU A 280 -20.64 3.65 13.96
C GLU A 280 -20.45 2.14 14.18
N ARG A 281 -21.25 1.53 15.06
CA ARG A 281 -21.36 0.07 15.23
C ARG A 281 -22.23 -0.53 14.14
N THR A 282 -21.73 -0.49 12.91
CA THR A 282 -22.43 -0.94 11.70
C THR A 282 -22.85 -2.42 11.76
N TRP A 283 -22.10 -3.27 12.47
CA TRP A 283 -22.46 -4.68 12.63
C TRP A 283 -23.73 -4.89 13.46
N ASP A 284 -24.03 -3.98 14.39
CA ASP A 284 -25.30 -4.00 15.11
C ASP A 284 -26.48 -3.67 14.18
N ILE A 285 -26.25 -2.83 13.17
CA ILE A 285 -27.24 -2.53 12.13
C ILE A 285 -27.48 -3.79 11.29
N ASP A 286 -26.42 -4.44 10.82
CA ASP A 286 -26.54 -5.68 10.02
C ASP A 286 -27.25 -6.79 10.79
N ALA A 287 -26.90 -6.98 12.07
CA ALA A 287 -27.50 -8.01 12.93
C ALA A 287 -28.99 -7.76 13.24
N ASN A 288 -29.44 -6.51 13.16
CA ASN A 288 -30.81 -6.10 13.49
C ASN A 288 -31.56 -5.47 12.31
N ALA A 289 -31.13 -5.76 11.07
CA ALA A 289 -31.69 -5.14 9.86
C ALA A 289 -33.21 -5.35 9.73
N ASP A 290 -33.73 -6.48 10.23
CA ASP A 290 -35.16 -6.81 10.21
C ASP A 290 -35.95 -6.30 11.44
N ASN A 291 -35.26 -5.75 12.45
CA ASN A 291 -35.86 -5.35 13.72
C ASN A 291 -36.04 -3.83 13.81
N LYS A 292 -37.21 -3.35 13.35
CA LYS A 292 -37.56 -1.92 13.36
C LYS A 292 -37.46 -1.32 14.76
N GLY A 293 -36.88 -0.12 14.87
CA GLY A 293 -36.65 0.59 16.12
C GLY A 293 -35.42 0.12 16.89
N LYS A 294 -34.86 -1.06 16.60
CA LYS A 294 -33.73 -1.61 17.35
C LYS A 294 -32.44 -0.84 17.10
N ARG A 295 -32.20 -0.39 15.86
CA ARG A 295 -31.06 0.47 15.52
C ARG A 295 -31.05 1.74 16.34
N LEU A 296 -32.20 2.42 16.40
CA LEU A 296 -32.37 3.65 17.17
C LEU A 296 -32.19 3.40 18.67
N GLN A 297 -32.77 2.32 19.20
CA GLN A 297 -32.58 1.91 20.60
C GLN A 297 -31.09 1.72 20.93
N LEU A 298 -30.34 1.02 20.07
CA LEU A 298 -28.91 0.76 20.28
C LEU A 298 -28.06 2.03 20.20
N ALA A 299 -28.34 2.90 19.21
CA ALA A 299 -27.63 4.18 19.08
C ALA A 299 -27.83 5.08 20.32
N LEU A 300 -29.05 5.13 20.87
CA LEU A 300 -29.35 5.85 22.10
C LEU A 300 -28.67 5.20 23.31
N TYR A 301 -28.72 3.86 23.42
CA TYR A 301 -28.11 3.14 24.53
C TYR A 301 -26.58 3.35 24.59
N GLN A 302 -25.92 3.32 23.43
CA GLN A 302 -24.47 3.52 23.30
C GLN A 302 -24.05 4.96 23.64
N ASN A 303 -24.93 5.92 23.39
CA ASN A 303 -24.69 7.34 23.67
C ASN A 303 -25.36 7.83 24.98
N ALA A 304 -25.71 6.93 25.90
CA ALA A 304 -26.44 7.27 27.13
C ALA A 304 -25.72 8.33 27.99
N ASP A 305 -24.38 8.32 28.03
CA ASP A 305 -23.59 9.33 28.78
C ASP A 305 -23.75 10.72 28.15
N THR A 306 -23.71 10.83 26.82
CA THR A 306 -23.93 12.08 26.09
C THR A 306 -25.37 12.56 26.27
N ILE A 307 -26.35 11.65 26.19
CA ILE A 307 -27.76 11.94 26.42
C ILE A 307 -27.99 12.47 27.84
N SER A 308 -27.29 11.91 28.83
CA SER A 308 -27.37 12.36 30.23
C SER A 308 -26.95 13.82 30.39
N LYS A 309 -25.95 14.27 29.63
CA LYS A 309 -25.51 15.68 29.61
C LYS A 309 -26.52 16.58 28.91
N ILE A 310 -27.04 16.14 27.76
CA ILE A 310 -28.09 16.86 27.01
C ILE A 310 -29.38 17.01 27.82
N LEU A 311 -29.72 16.02 28.66
CA LEU A 311 -30.87 16.08 29.57
C LEU A 311 -30.71 17.16 30.65
N LYS A 312 -29.48 17.43 31.10
CA LYS A 312 -29.18 18.56 32.00
C LYS A 312 -29.14 19.90 31.28
N ASN A 313 -28.73 19.91 30.01
CA ASN A 313 -28.59 21.14 29.22
C ASN A 313 -29.05 20.96 27.76
N ARG A 314 -30.33 21.26 27.51
CA ARG A 314 -30.95 21.14 26.18
C ARG A 314 -30.37 22.07 25.11
N SER A 315 -29.68 23.16 25.50
CA SER A 315 -29.05 24.08 24.54
C SER A 315 -27.94 23.42 23.71
N GLU A 316 -27.41 22.27 24.16
CA GLU A 316 -26.40 21.51 23.43
C GLU A 316 -26.90 20.94 22.10
N LEU A 317 -28.22 20.80 21.93
CA LEU A 317 -28.85 20.39 20.66
C LEU A 317 -28.84 21.49 19.59
N ASP A 318 -28.50 22.73 19.94
CA ASP A 318 -28.38 23.84 18.98
C ASP A 318 -27.23 23.63 17.98
N ALA A 319 -26.30 22.72 18.29
CA ALA A 319 -25.20 22.31 17.40
C ALA A 319 -25.64 21.39 16.25
N LEU A 320 -26.89 20.93 16.23
CA LEU A 320 -27.44 20.03 15.23
C LEU A 320 -28.15 20.79 14.10
N ILE A 321 -28.24 20.17 12.93
CA ILE A 321 -29.07 20.72 11.85
C ILE A 321 -30.54 20.77 12.30
N PRO A 322 -31.28 21.86 12.03
CA PRO A 322 -32.63 22.09 12.55
C PRO A 322 -33.59 20.92 12.33
N GLU A 323 -33.48 20.26 11.17
CA GLU A 323 -34.34 19.17 10.72
C GLU A 323 -34.18 17.90 11.59
N ILE A 324 -32.95 17.62 12.05
CA ILE A 324 -32.64 16.46 12.92
C ILE A 324 -32.93 16.79 14.38
N LYS A 325 -32.74 18.05 14.77
CA LYS A 325 -32.94 18.54 16.13
C LYS A 325 -34.36 18.31 16.64
N GLU A 326 -35.38 18.52 15.81
CA GLU A 326 -36.79 18.33 16.22
C GLU A 326 -37.10 16.86 16.54
N GLN A 327 -36.65 15.93 15.69
CA GLN A 327 -36.87 14.50 15.89
C GLN A 327 -36.17 13.98 17.15
N ILE A 328 -34.95 14.46 17.42
CA ILE A 328 -34.20 14.07 18.63
C ILE A 328 -34.87 14.61 19.89
N ASN A 329 -35.39 15.85 19.87
CA ASN A 329 -36.13 16.38 21.02
C ASN A 329 -37.35 15.52 21.36
N ASN A 330 -38.10 15.06 20.35
CA ASN A 330 -39.27 14.20 20.57
C ASN A 330 -38.91 12.85 21.24
N ILE A 331 -37.77 12.25 20.88
CA ILE A 331 -37.25 11.03 21.54
C ILE A 331 -36.87 11.32 22.99
N LEU A 332 -36.12 12.40 23.22
CA LEU A 332 -35.65 12.75 24.55
C LEU A 332 -36.81 13.06 25.49
N ASP A 333 -37.87 13.70 24.99
CA ASP A 333 -39.11 13.92 25.73
C ASP A 333 -39.83 12.62 26.07
N THR A 334 -39.78 11.62 25.18
CA THR A 334 -40.30 10.28 25.46
C THR A 334 -39.53 9.62 26.60
N ILE A 335 -38.19 9.65 26.54
CA ILE A 335 -37.31 9.09 27.58
C ILE A 335 -37.54 9.77 28.95
N GLU A 336 -37.67 11.10 28.97
CA GLU A 336 -37.93 11.89 30.19
C GLU A 336 -39.24 11.52 30.91
N ASN A 337 -40.22 11.02 30.16
CA ASN A 337 -41.56 10.75 30.64
C ASN A 337 -41.78 9.31 31.11
N ILE A 338 -40.78 8.43 30.98
CA ILE A 338 -40.84 7.02 31.39
C ILE A 338 -40.86 6.89 32.92
N GLU A 339 -41.55 5.85 33.41
CA GLU A 339 -41.49 5.37 34.79
C GLU A 339 -40.49 4.20 34.87
N PRO A 340 -39.23 4.43 35.30
CA PRO A 340 -38.15 3.44 35.20
C PRO A 340 -38.29 2.27 36.21
N PHE A 341 -39.19 2.35 37.19
CA PHE A 341 -39.33 1.38 38.28
C PHE A 341 -40.75 0.78 38.40
N GLY A 342 -41.42 0.49 37.28
CA GLY A 342 -42.75 -0.13 37.23
C GLY A 342 -42.85 -1.55 37.84
N LYS A 343 -44.00 -2.23 37.63
CA LYS A 343 -44.40 -3.47 38.35
C LYS A 343 -43.42 -4.66 38.29
N ASP A 344 -42.46 -4.67 37.36
CA ASP A 344 -41.47 -5.76 37.20
C ASP A 344 -40.09 -5.42 37.83
N SER A 345 -40.03 -4.46 38.76
CA SER A 345 -38.78 -3.96 39.37
C SER A 345 -37.91 -5.02 40.08
N ALA A 346 -38.46 -6.18 40.42
CA ALA A 346 -37.71 -7.28 41.04
C ALA A 346 -36.83 -8.03 40.02
N GLU A 347 -37.33 -8.27 38.80
CA GLU A 347 -36.58 -8.96 37.75
C GLU A 347 -35.41 -8.11 37.21
N ILE A 348 -35.58 -6.78 37.22
CA ILE A 348 -34.52 -5.83 36.81
C ILE A 348 -33.38 -5.83 37.85
N SER A 349 -33.67 -5.79 39.15
CA SER A 349 -32.64 -5.80 40.22
C SER A 349 -31.80 -7.08 40.19
N ASP A 350 -32.41 -8.23 39.89
CA ASP A 350 -31.71 -9.53 39.85
C ASP A 350 -30.86 -9.75 38.58
N ALA A 351 -31.08 -8.97 37.53
CA ALA A 351 -30.31 -9.04 36.28
C ALA A 351 -29.06 -8.13 36.25
N LEU A 352 -28.89 -7.25 37.24
CA LEU A 352 -27.81 -6.24 37.30
C LEU A 352 -26.54 -6.79 37.98
N LYS A 353 -25.38 -6.28 37.55
CA LYS A 353 -24.09 -6.55 38.23
C LYS A 353 -24.03 -5.86 39.60
N SER A 354 -23.13 -6.30 40.48
CA SER A 354 -23.08 -5.84 41.88
C SER A 354 -22.92 -4.33 42.07
N ASP A 355 -22.17 -3.69 41.18
CA ASP A 355 -21.92 -2.25 41.10
C ASP A 355 -23.12 -1.46 40.54
N GLU A 356 -23.78 -1.99 39.51
CA GLU A 356 -25.02 -1.41 38.96
C GLU A 356 -26.22 -1.57 39.91
N ARG A 357 -26.21 -2.63 40.73
CA ARG A 357 -27.24 -2.90 41.72
C ARG A 357 -27.21 -1.90 42.88
N GLU A 358 -26.03 -1.45 43.30
CA GLU A 358 -25.89 -0.41 44.33
C GLU A 358 -26.48 0.93 43.83
N ILE A 359 -26.16 1.31 42.59
CA ILE A 359 -26.72 2.50 41.92
C ILE A 359 -28.24 2.37 41.75
N TYR A 360 -28.74 1.20 41.37
CA TYR A 360 -30.16 0.92 41.21
C TYR A 360 -30.94 1.10 42.52
N GLU A 361 -30.46 0.51 43.62
CA GLU A 361 -31.15 0.58 44.92
C GLU A 361 -31.12 2.00 45.51
N GLU A 362 -30.03 2.76 45.30
CA GLU A 362 -29.93 4.17 45.69
C GLU A 362 -30.98 5.04 44.98
N ILE A 363 -31.09 4.92 43.66
CA ILE A 363 -32.03 5.72 42.86
C ILE A 363 -33.48 5.28 43.11
N LYS A 364 -33.71 3.98 43.30
CA LYS A 364 -35.04 3.42 43.61
C LYS A 364 -35.56 3.93 44.95
N HIS A 365 -34.68 4.08 45.96
CA HIS A 365 -35.05 4.68 47.24
C HIS A 365 -35.62 6.10 47.07
N ASP A 366 -34.95 6.94 46.26
CA ASP A 366 -35.41 8.30 45.97
C ASP A 366 -36.71 8.33 45.14
N TYR A 367 -36.88 7.36 44.24
CA TYR A 367 -38.08 7.19 43.43
C TYR A 367 -39.31 6.79 44.26
N ASP A 368 -39.19 5.74 45.08
CA ASP A 368 -40.28 5.15 45.87
C ASP A 368 -40.87 6.15 46.90
N VAL A 369 -40.06 7.12 47.34
CA VAL A 369 -40.49 8.18 48.27
C VAL A 369 -41.34 9.26 47.59
N GLN A 370 -41.22 9.46 46.27
CA GLN A 370 -41.77 10.64 45.57
C GLN A 370 -42.63 10.35 44.33
N ASN A 371 -42.66 9.12 43.82
CA ASN A 371 -43.47 8.66 42.67
C ASN A 371 -43.32 9.58 41.44
N LYS A 372 -42.07 9.75 41.00
CA LYS A 372 -41.60 10.80 40.09
C LYS A 372 -41.21 10.26 38.71
N LYS A 373 -41.29 11.07 37.65
CA LYS A 373 -40.78 10.67 36.32
C LYS A 373 -39.25 10.83 36.24
N VAL A 374 -38.59 10.25 35.22
CA VAL A 374 -37.14 10.46 34.98
C VAL A 374 -36.78 11.95 34.98
N LYS A 375 -37.59 12.79 34.32
CA LYS A 375 -37.45 14.26 34.29
C LYS A 375 -37.32 14.90 35.67
N ASP A 376 -38.04 14.39 36.66
CA ASP A 376 -38.09 14.96 38.02
C ASP A 376 -36.91 14.50 38.89
N LEU A 377 -36.20 13.44 38.47
CA LEU A 377 -35.03 12.87 39.14
C LEU A 377 -33.71 13.47 38.63
N ILE A 378 -33.62 13.74 37.32
CA ILE A 378 -32.40 14.21 36.62
C ILE A 378 -31.70 15.39 37.31
N ASN A 379 -32.46 16.33 37.88
CA ASN A 379 -31.91 17.54 38.51
C ASN A 379 -31.10 17.29 39.78
N ASN A 380 -31.30 16.14 40.46
CA ASN A 380 -30.68 15.84 41.75
C ASN A 380 -29.61 14.74 41.66
N LEU A 381 -29.40 14.15 40.48
CA LEU A 381 -28.53 13.00 40.28
C LEU A 381 -27.18 13.36 39.64
N ASN A 382 -26.15 12.59 39.95
CA ASN A 382 -24.87 12.69 39.27
C ASN A 382 -24.94 12.10 37.84
N GLU A 383 -23.94 12.37 36.99
CA GLU A 383 -23.96 11.93 35.58
C GLU A 383 -24.03 10.41 35.42
N ASN A 384 -23.36 9.64 36.27
CA ASN A 384 -23.36 8.16 36.20
C ASN A 384 -24.74 7.59 36.57
N GLN A 385 -25.40 8.16 37.59
CA GLN A 385 -26.76 7.80 37.99
C GLN A 385 -27.79 8.13 36.90
N ILE A 386 -27.64 9.26 36.21
CA ILE A 386 -28.50 9.64 35.08
C ILE A 386 -28.26 8.70 33.89
N SER A 387 -27.01 8.38 33.57
CA SER A 387 -26.67 7.43 32.51
C SER A 387 -27.27 6.05 32.75
N PHE A 388 -27.21 5.57 33.99
CA PHE A 388 -27.89 4.35 34.40
C PHE A 388 -29.41 4.43 34.16
N LEU A 389 -30.07 5.49 34.65
CA LEU A 389 -31.51 5.71 34.43
C LEU A 389 -31.89 5.79 32.95
N VAL A 390 -31.10 6.47 32.14
CA VAL A 390 -31.31 6.59 30.69
C VAL A 390 -31.23 5.23 30.02
N LYS A 391 -30.21 4.41 30.34
CA LYS A 391 -30.07 3.04 29.83
C LYS A 391 -31.26 2.17 30.24
N THR A 392 -31.70 2.26 31.49
CA THR A 392 -32.89 1.54 31.98
C THR A 392 -34.14 1.99 31.23
N ALA A 393 -34.37 3.29 31.11
CA ALA A 393 -35.52 3.85 30.40
C ALA A 393 -35.56 3.37 28.93
N ILE A 394 -34.44 3.44 28.20
CA ILE A 394 -34.32 2.97 26.81
C ILE A 394 -34.63 1.47 26.68
N THR A 395 -34.24 0.67 27.68
CA THR A 395 -34.49 -0.78 27.69
C THR A 395 -35.96 -1.11 27.93
N LEU A 396 -36.65 -0.29 28.73
CA LEU A 396 -38.07 -0.46 29.06
C LEU A 396 -39.02 0.09 27.99
N THR A 397 -38.58 1.04 27.16
CA THR A 397 -39.38 1.58 26.06
C THR A 397 -39.69 0.49 25.03
N PRO A 398 -40.97 0.30 24.63
CA PRO A 398 -41.33 -0.64 23.58
C PRO A 398 -40.66 -0.31 22.23
N LEU A 399 -40.18 -1.34 21.52
CA LEU A 399 -39.54 -1.18 20.21
C LEU A 399 -40.43 -0.46 19.17
N SER A 400 -41.76 -0.55 19.30
CA SER A 400 -42.71 0.15 18.42
C SER A 400 -42.61 1.67 18.50
N GLU A 401 -42.25 2.24 19.65
CA GLU A 401 -42.08 3.69 19.82
C GLU A 401 -40.81 4.18 19.11
N PHE A 402 -39.72 3.40 19.23
CA PHE A 402 -38.51 3.65 18.47
C PHE A 402 -38.73 3.48 16.96
N ALA A 403 -39.50 2.47 16.56
CA ALA A 403 -39.79 2.21 15.14
C ALA A 403 -40.56 3.37 14.49
N ALA A 404 -41.55 3.95 15.18
CA ALA A 404 -42.29 5.11 14.67
C ALA A 404 -41.39 6.33 14.48
N THR A 405 -40.46 6.55 15.41
CA THR A 405 -39.52 7.68 15.31
C THR A 405 -38.45 7.45 14.26
N GLU A 406 -37.97 6.22 14.13
CA GLU A 406 -37.07 5.82 13.05
C GLU A 406 -37.71 6.05 11.68
N GLU A 407 -39.00 5.71 11.49
CA GLU A 407 -39.71 5.99 10.25
C GLU A 407 -39.81 7.50 9.93
N ALA A 408 -39.95 8.35 10.97
CA ALA A 408 -39.95 9.79 10.79
C ALA A 408 -38.56 10.32 10.38
N ILE A 409 -37.50 9.86 11.05
CA ILE A 409 -36.10 10.16 10.69
C ILE A 409 -35.81 9.72 9.25
N ASP A 410 -36.31 8.56 8.84
CA ASP A 410 -36.12 8.01 7.49
C ASP A 410 -36.75 8.88 6.41
N LYS A 411 -37.97 9.40 6.66
CA LYS A 411 -38.64 10.34 5.75
C LYS A 411 -37.87 11.65 5.62
N GLU A 412 -37.34 12.17 6.73
CA GLU A 412 -36.52 13.39 6.70
C GLU A 412 -35.19 13.16 5.97
N ILE A 413 -34.54 12.01 6.18
CA ILE A 413 -33.32 11.64 5.46
C ILE A 413 -33.56 11.56 3.96
N GLN A 414 -34.70 11.01 3.54
CA GLN A 414 -35.06 10.97 2.13
C GLN A 414 -35.21 12.38 1.55
N HIS A 415 -35.93 13.27 2.23
CA HIS A 415 -36.09 14.67 1.80
C HIS A 415 -34.76 15.45 1.81
N LEU A 416 -33.90 15.22 2.80
CA LEU A 416 -32.54 15.77 2.85
C LEU A 416 -31.71 15.26 1.66
N SER A 417 -31.81 13.99 1.32
CA SER A 417 -31.06 13.37 0.21
C SER A 417 -31.45 13.96 -1.15
N GLU A 418 -32.74 14.19 -1.39
CA GLU A 418 -33.24 14.83 -2.62
C GLU A 418 -32.74 16.28 -2.75
N ASN A 419 -32.76 17.04 -1.65
CA ASN A 419 -32.22 18.40 -1.62
C ASN A 419 -30.69 18.43 -1.77
N LEU A 420 -30.01 17.43 -1.21
CA LEU A 420 -28.56 17.33 -1.26
C LEU A 420 -28.06 17.04 -2.66
N GLN A 421 -28.68 16.10 -3.40
CA GLN A 421 -28.32 15.84 -4.80
C GLN A 421 -28.42 17.12 -5.64
N ARG A 422 -29.50 17.88 -5.50
CA ARG A 422 -29.67 19.17 -6.19
C ARG A 422 -28.57 20.16 -5.81
N THR A 423 -28.30 20.31 -4.52
CA THR A 423 -27.27 21.23 -4.02
C THR A 423 -25.89 20.85 -4.55
N ILE A 424 -25.56 19.56 -4.57
CA ILE A 424 -24.26 19.07 -5.05
C ILE A 424 -24.14 19.23 -6.55
N SER A 425 -25.19 18.96 -7.33
CA SER A 425 -25.21 19.23 -8.76
C SER A 425 -25.05 20.72 -9.05
N GLU A 426 -25.80 21.60 -8.38
CA GLU A 426 -25.70 23.05 -8.55
C GLU A 426 -24.32 23.58 -8.18
N GLN A 427 -23.75 23.14 -7.05
CA GLN A 427 -22.40 23.51 -6.63
C GLN A 427 -21.35 22.98 -7.61
N PHE A 428 -21.46 21.72 -8.03
CA PHE A 428 -20.52 21.12 -8.98
C PHE A 428 -20.61 21.82 -10.34
N ASP A 429 -21.80 22.16 -10.82
CA ASP A 429 -22.00 22.92 -12.05
C ASP A 429 -21.53 24.38 -11.93
N GLU A 430 -21.66 25.04 -10.77
CA GLU A 430 -21.10 26.37 -10.51
C GLU A 430 -19.56 26.33 -10.46
N ILE A 431 -18.98 25.29 -9.84
CA ILE A 431 -17.54 25.02 -9.82
C ILE A 431 -17.03 24.77 -11.25
N CYS A 432 -17.80 24.06 -12.07
CA CYS A 432 -17.47 23.78 -13.46
C CYS A 432 -17.78 24.97 -14.39
N GLY A 433 -18.70 25.84 -14.01
CA GLY A 433 -19.33 26.87 -14.83
C GLY A 433 -18.85 28.27 -14.51
N ASN A 434 -17.63 28.62 -14.95
CA ASN A 434 -17.23 29.98 -15.33
C ASN A 434 -15.81 30.07 -15.94
N SER A 435 -15.28 28.98 -16.52
CA SER A 435 -14.27 29.10 -17.59
C SER A 435 -15.02 28.97 -18.91
N ALA A 436 -15.01 30.03 -19.71
CA ALA A 436 -15.63 30.04 -21.03
C ALA A 436 -15.21 28.82 -21.87
N ALA A 437 -16.12 28.45 -22.77
CA ALA A 437 -15.98 27.47 -23.84
C ALA A 437 -14.55 27.24 -24.33
N SER A 438 -14.20 25.96 -24.50
CA SER A 438 -13.26 25.45 -25.50
C SER A 438 -12.08 26.38 -25.84
N ASP A 439 -11.17 26.59 -24.91
CA ASP A 439 -9.80 26.77 -25.35
C ASP A 439 -9.33 25.37 -25.76
N ALA A 440 -9.51 25.03 -27.04
CA ALA A 440 -8.68 24.00 -27.68
C ALA A 440 -7.25 24.28 -27.20
N ALA A 441 -6.66 23.36 -26.44
CA ALA A 441 -5.40 23.62 -25.76
C ALA A 441 -4.42 24.20 -26.78
N ASP A 442 -3.97 25.43 -26.54
CA ASP A 442 -3.02 26.11 -27.42
C ASP A 442 -1.67 25.39 -27.32
N TYR A 443 -1.53 24.34 -28.12
CA TYR A 443 -0.30 23.58 -28.26
C TYR A 443 0.77 24.35 -29.03
N ASP A 444 0.47 25.54 -29.56
CA ASP A 444 1.45 26.34 -30.29
C ASP A 444 2.22 27.23 -29.29
N THR A 445 1.53 27.92 -28.37
CA THR A 445 2.17 28.90 -27.48
C THR A 445 2.54 28.37 -26.08
N LYS A 446 1.78 27.42 -25.53
CA LYS A 446 2.00 26.96 -24.14
C LYS A 446 3.24 26.06 -24.01
N THR A 447 3.91 26.17 -22.87
CA THR A 447 5.02 25.30 -22.45
C THR A 447 4.52 23.93 -22.00
N LEU A 448 5.41 22.94 -21.86
CA LEU A 448 5.02 21.62 -21.32
C LEU A 448 4.49 21.71 -19.89
N ASP A 449 5.07 22.56 -19.05
CA ASP A 449 4.62 22.71 -17.66
C ASP A 449 3.22 23.35 -17.58
N GLU A 450 2.94 24.37 -18.42
CA GLU A 450 1.60 24.96 -18.53
C GLU A 450 0.58 23.96 -19.10
N LEU A 451 0.99 23.15 -20.08
CA LEU A 451 0.16 22.07 -20.63
C LEU A 451 -0.09 20.97 -19.61
N LEU A 452 0.87 20.64 -18.74
CA LEU A 452 0.69 19.68 -17.64
C LEU A 452 -0.22 20.23 -16.55
N GLN A 453 -0.07 21.50 -16.16
CA GLN A 453 -0.96 22.14 -15.20
C GLN A 453 -2.40 22.21 -15.72
N THR A 454 -2.59 22.46 -17.02
CA THR A 454 -3.88 22.42 -17.72
C THR A 454 -4.31 21.02 -18.21
N SER A 455 -3.47 20.01 -17.99
CA SER A 455 -3.77 18.59 -18.20
C SER A 455 -4.46 17.94 -17.00
N GLY A 456 -4.48 18.64 -15.86
CA GLY A 456 -5.44 18.37 -14.80
C GLY A 456 -6.85 18.35 -15.36
N THR A 457 -7.68 17.45 -14.85
CA THR A 457 -9.03 17.15 -15.33
C THR A 457 -9.78 18.41 -15.76
N ASP A 458 -9.83 18.67 -17.05
CA ASP A 458 -10.68 19.73 -17.59
C ASP A 458 -12.12 19.25 -17.46
N LEU A 459 -12.81 19.76 -16.43
CA LEU A 459 -14.21 19.46 -16.10
C LEU A 459 -15.18 19.89 -17.21
N ASN A 460 -14.70 20.67 -18.17
CA ASN A 460 -15.43 21.12 -19.35
C ASN A 460 -15.01 20.38 -20.63
N SER A 461 -14.05 19.45 -20.57
CA SER A 461 -13.65 18.60 -21.70
C SER A 461 -14.56 17.39 -21.89
N ASP A 462 -14.73 16.98 -23.16
CA ASP A 462 -15.61 15.88 -23.61
C ASP A 462 -15.23 14.46 -23.10
N GLY A 463 -14.22 14.33 -22.23
CA GLY A 463 -13.71 13.06 -21.71
C GLY A 463 -14.01 12.83 -20.22
N TYR A 464 -12.97 12.68 -19.39
CA TYR A 464 -13.09 12.32 -17.97
C TYR A 464 -13.81 13.40 -17.12
N GLY A 465 -13.70 14.68 -17.49
CA GLY A 465 -14.43 15.76 -16.81
C GLY A 465 -15.94 15.62 -16.96
N LYS A 466 -16.41 15.39 -18.18
CA LYS A 466 -17.82 15.06 -18.46
C LYS A 466 -18.26 13.78 -17.75
N PHE A 467 -17.40 12.77 -17.68
CA PHE A 467 -17.70 11.51 -16.97
C PHE A 467 -17.98 11.74 -15.50
N MET A 468 -17.11 12.49 -14.84
CA MET A 468 -17.30 12.80 -13.44
C MET A 468 -18.51 13.71 -13.21
N ARG A 469 -18.85 14.59 -14.15
CA ARG A 469 -20.10 15.36 -14.07
C ARG A 469 -21.34 14.47 -14.14
N GLU A 470 -21.39 13.52 -15.08
CA GLU A 470 -22.47 12.53 -15.19
C GLU A 470 -22.62 11.71 -13.90
N VAL A 471 -21.50 11.28 -13.32
CA VAL A 471 -21.49 10.60 -12.01
C VAL A 471 -22.05 11.53 -10.93
N MET A 472 -21.50 12.73 -10.75
CA MET A 472 -21.90 13.65 -9.68
C MET A 472 -23.38 14.05 -9.77
N ASN A 473 -23.94 14.15 -10.98
CA ASN A 473 -25.34 14.50 -11.23
C ASN A 473 -26.35 13.42 -10.83
N SER A 474 -25.91 12.18 -10.65
CA SER A 474 -26.78 11.05 -10.33
C SER A 474 -26.39 10.32 -9.04
N TYR A 475 -25.14 10.46 -8.59
CA TYR A 475 -24.54 9.61 -7.56
C TYR A 475 -25.34 9.55 -6.28
N PHE A 476 -25.67 10.70 -5.65
CA PHE A 476 -26.39 10.71 -4.37
C PHE A 476 -27.79 10.13 -4.48
N SER A 477 -28.47 10.39 -5.61
CA SER A 477 -29.81 9.82 -5.87
C SER A 477 -29.79 8.33 -6.22
N ALA A 478 -28.67 7.83 -6.77
CA ALA A 478 -28.55 6.46 -7.26
C ALA A 478 -27.96 5.49 -6.23
N ILE A 479 -27.19 5.97 -5.24
CA ILE A 479 -26.70 5.12 -4.15
C ILE A 479 -27.86 4.66 -3.24
N PRO A 480 -27.79 3.44 -2.66
CA PRO A 480 -28.85 2.95 -1.79
C PRO A 480 -29.03 3.76 -0.50
N PRO A 481 -30.22 3.74 0.13
CA PRO A 481 -30.52 4.54 1.32
C PRO A 481 -29.54 4.36 2.47
N ILE A 482 -28.96 3.16 2.63
CA ILE A 482 -27.97 2.89 3.67
C ILE A 482 -26.67 3.68 3.46
N ASP A 483 -26.24 3.87 2.21
CA ASP A 483 -25.05 4.65 1.88
C ASP A 483 -25.34 6.16 1.90
N GLN A 484 -26.56 6.58 1.55
CA GLN A 484 -27.00 7.98 1.73
C GLN A 484 -26.90 8.40 3.21
N ARG A 485 -27.34 7.53 4.12
CA ARG A 485 -27.20 7.75 5.57
C ARG A 485 -25.74 7.88 6.00
N ALA A 486 -24.86 7.02 5.48
CA ALA A 486 -23.44 7.09 5.79
C ALA A 486 -22.83 8.44 5.38
N MET A 487 -23.20 8.96 4.20
CA MET A 487 -22.76 10.28 3.73
C MET A 487 -23.29 11.41 4.62
N ILE A 488 -24.60 11.41 4.93
CA ILE A 488 -25.21 12.44 5.77
C ILE A 488 -24.62 12.41 7.17
N ALA A 489 -24.45 11.23 7.76
CA ALA A 489 -23.83 11.06 9.08
C ALA A 489 -22.38 11.57 9.09
N ALA A 490 -21.60 11.34 8.02
CA ALA A 490 -20.27 11.91 7.89
C ALA A 490 -20.31 13.45 7.81
N GLY A 491 -21.27 14.01 7.06
CA GLY A 491 -21.52 15.45 7.04
C GLY A 491 -21.78 16.02 8.42
N VAL A 492 -22.65 15.38 9.21
CA VAL A 492 -22.98 15.79 10.59
C VAL A 492 -21.77 15.64 11.53
N ARG A 493 -20.98 14.57 11.38
CA ARG A 493 -19.85 14.25 12.25
C ARG A 493 -18.65 15.17 12.04
N TYR A 494 -18.37 15.54 10.79
CA TYR A 494 -17.14 16.23 10.41
C TYR A 494 -17.34 17.69 9.99
N SER A 495 -18.57 18.18 9.80
CA SER A 495 -18.83 19.59 9.55
C SER A 495 -18.73 20.43 10.83
N THR A 496 -18.14 21.63 10.74
CA THR A 496 -18.21 22.64 11.81
C THR A 496 -19.42 23.55 11.64
N GLU A 497 -19.95 24.14 12.73
CA GLU A 497 -21.12 25.05 12.72
C GLU A 497 -20.98 26.23 11.73
N ASN A 498 -19.77 26.79 11.61
CA ASN A 498 -19.46 27.89 10.69
C ASN A 498 -18.74 27.40 9.40
N ALA A 499 -18.83 26.10 9.08
CA ALA A 499 -18.22 25.56 7.87
C ALA A 499 -18.81 26.25 6.64
N ASP A 500 -17.93 26.71 5.73
CA ASP A 500 -18.36 27.10 4.40
C ASP A 500 -18.95 25.90 3.63
N GLN A 501 -19.56 26.19 2.48
CA GLN A 501 -20.22 25.16 1.67
C GLN A 501 -19.25 24.07 1.20
N GLY A 502 -17.97 24.38 0.99
CA GLY A 502 -16.94 23.41 0.60
C GLY A 502 -16.59 22.49 1.75
N ALA A 503 -16.36 23.02 2.94
CA ALA A 503 -16.11 22.21 4.13
C ALA A 503 -17.27 21.26 4.44
N LYS A 504 -18.52 21.70 4.23
CA LYS A 504 -19.72 20.83 4.33
C LYS A 504 -19.71 19.71 3.28
N LEU A 505 -19.39 20.04 2.03
CA LEU A 505 -19.29 19.06 0.94
C LEU A 505 -18.16 18.05 1.18
N GLY A 506 -16.99 18.51 1.63
CA GLY A 506 -15.87 17.65 2.00
C GLY A 506 -16.23 16.66 3.11
N ALA A 507 -16.93 17.14 4.14
CA ALA A 507 -17.42 16.30 5.24
C ALA A 507 -18.40 15.22 4.76
N LEU A 508 -19.32 15.54 3.85
CA LEU A 508 -20.24 14.55 3.25
C LEU A 508 -19.50 13.51 2.40
N LEU A 509 -18.52 13.95 1.60
CA LEU A 509 -17.72 13.07 0.73
C LEU A 509 -16.83 12.10 1.51
N LYS A 510 -16.47 12.40 2.77
CA LYS A 510 -15.82 11.43 3.68
C LYS A 510 -16.68 10.19 3.92
N GLY A 511 -17.99 10.34 3.83
CA GLY A 511 -18.94 9.23 3.91
C GLY A 511 -19.26 8.60 2.56
N ALA A 512 -18.65 9.00 1.44
CA ALA A 512 -18.82 8.33 0.14
C ALA A 512 -18.17 6.94 0.12
N GLY A 513 -18.47 6.11 -0.87
CA GLY A 513 -17.84 4.81 -1.03
C GLY A 513 -16.44 4.88 -1.66
N PRO A 514 -15.69 3.76 -1.68
CA PRO A 514 -14.29 3.77 -2.11
C PRO A 514 -14.05 4.17 -3.55
N ILE A 515 -14.96 3.85 -4.48
CA ILE A 515 -14.81 4.22 -5.90
C ILE A 515 -14.89 5.73 -6.01
N MET A 516 -15.92 6.36 -5.44
CA MET A 516 -16.04 7.82 -5.46
C MET A 516 -14.83 8.49 -4.81
N GLN A 517 -14.41 8.04 -3.63
CA GLN A 517 -13.24 8.61 -2.95
C GLN A 517 -11.97 8.49 -3.79
N LYS A 518 -11.68 7.33 -4.40
CA LYS A 518 -10.49 7.12 -5.24
C LYS A 518 -10.54 7.95 -6.52
N MET A 519 -11.71 8.06 -7.14
CA MET A 519 -11.90 8.86 -8.34
C MET A 519 -11.70 10.35 -8.05
N LEU A 520 -12.23 10.84 -6.93
CA LEU A 520 -12.02 12.21 -6.43
C LEU A 520 -10.57 12.48 -6.00
N GLN A 521 -9.88 11.48 -5.44
CA GLN A 521 -8.46 11.59 -5.07
C GLN A 521 -7.57 11.89 -6.29
N GLY A 522 -7.90 11.30 -7.44
CA GLY A 522 -7.16 11.48 -8.70
C GLY A 522 -7.34 12.84 -9.37
N PHE A 523 -8.18 13.74 -8.87
CA PHE A 523 -8.35 15.06 -9.46
C PHE A 523 -7.18 16.00 -9.16
N ASN A 524 -6.77 16.75 -10.18
CA ASN A 524 -5.96 17.94 -9.98
C ASN A 524 -6.84 19.06 -9.40
N THR A 525 -6.51 19.48 -8.19
CA THR A 525 -7.30 20.48 -7.44
C THR A 525 -6.84 21.92 -7.71
N GLU A 526 -5.74 22.13 -8.44
CA GLU A 526 -5.15 23.45 -8.69
C GLU A 526 -6.02 24.32 -9.62
N SER A 527 -6.71 23.72 -10.58
CA SER A 527 -7.62 24.40 -11.52
C SER A 527 -9.03 24.65 -10.94
N MET A 528 -9.32 24.10 -9.76
CA MET A 528 -10.62 24.21 -9.09
C MET A 528 -10.70 25.45 -8.22
N ASN A 529 -11.92 25.92 -7.92
CA ASN A 529 -12.12 26.99 -6.95
C ASN A 529 -11.58 26.60 -5.56
N ALA A 530 -11.19 27.60 -4.75
CA ALA A 530 -10.55 27.36 -3.46
C ALA A 530 -11.44 26.55 -2.48
N ILE A 531 -12.75 26.75 -2.56
CA ILE A 531 -13.74 26.09 -1.71
C ILE A 531 -13.74 24.57 -1.94
N PHE A 532 -13.84 24.13 -3.20
CA PHE A 532 -13.86 22.70 -3.55
C PHE A 532 -12.49 22.04 -3.42
N ARG A 533 -11.40 22.78 -3.71
CA ARG A 533 -10.03 22.32 -3.45
C ARG A 533 -9.85 21.95 -1.98
N ASN A 534 -10.26 22.83 -1.07
CA ASN A 534 -10.15 22.59 0.37
C ASN A 534 -11.01 21.38 0.79
N ALA A 535 -12.23 21.25 0.24
CA ALA A 535 -13.11 20.11 0.47
C ALA A 535 -12.46 18.77 0.09
N LEU A 536 -11.85 18.69 -1.10
CA LEU A 536 -11.17 17.48 -1.58
C LEU A 536 -9.88 17.19 -0.81
N GLN A 537 -9.13 18.21 -0.41
CA GLN A 537 -7.92 18.04 0.41
C GLN A 537 -8.25 17.53 1.82
N ASP A 538 -9.32 18.02 2.44
CA ASP A 538 -9.79 17.52 3.73
C ASP A 538 -10.28 16.07 3.63
N MET A 539 -11.06 15.73 2.60
CA MET A 539 -11.46 14.34 2.33
C MET A 539 -10.25 13.41 2.11
N LYS A 540 -9.19 13.89 1.44
CA LYS A 540 -7.95 13.13 1.21
C LYS A 540 -7.19 12.80 2.50
N SER A 541 -7.14 13.74 3.44
CA SER A 541 -6.20 13.67 4.57
C SER A 541 -6.83 13.19 5.88
N ASN A 542 -8.17 13.33 6.02
CA ASN A 542 -8.88 13.14 7.28
C ASN A 542 -10.06 12.16 7.14
N LEU A 543 -9.81 10.97 6.59
CA LEU A 543 -10.82 9.91 6.57
C LEU A 543 -11.02 9.29 7.96
N ALA A 544 -12.24 8.84 8.24
CA ALA A 544 -12.63 8.26 9.52
C ALA A 544 -11.78 7.03 9.86
N PRO A 545 -11.26 6.86 11.09
CA PRO A 545 -10.62 5.60 11.48
C PRO A 545 -11.63 4.44 11.49
N ILE A 546 -11.12 3.20 11.41
CA ILE A 546 -11.93 1.98 11.64
C ILE A 546 -12.29 1.91 13.13
N ASN A 547 -13.50 1.45 13.42
CA ASN A 547 -13.95 1.33 14.80
C ASN A 547 -12.99 0.42 15.63
N PRO A 548 -12.56 0.83 16.84
CA PRO A 548 -11.59 0.09 17.63
C PRO A 548 -11.96 -1.37 17.92
N THR A 549 -13.25 -1.67 18.10
CA THR A 549 -13.74 -3.04 18.35
C THR A 549 -13.40 -3.97 17.18
N ILE A 550 -13.56 -3.49 15.95
CA ILE A 550 -13.24 -4.25 14.74
C ILE A 550 -11.74 -4.50 14.65
N ILE A 551 -10.93 -3.47 14.93
CA ILE A 551 -9.48 -3.59 14.98
C ILE A 551 -9.07 -4.66 16.01
N GLN A 552 -9.60 -4.60 17.22
CA GLN A 552 -9.30 -5.57 18.28
C GLN A 552 -9.71 -7.00 17.90
N ALA A 553 -10.86 -7.16 17.25
CA ALA A 553 -11.32 -8.45 16.76
C ALA A 553 -10.31 -9.05 15.75
N TYR A 554 -9.84 -8.26 14.79
CA TYR A 554 -8.79 -8.70 13.85
C TYR A 554 -7.47 -9.03 14.55
N LEU A 555 -7.02 -8.21 15.50
CA LEU A 555 -5.78 -8.48 16.24
C LEU A 555 -5.88 -9.76 17.08
N LEU A 556 -7.03 -10.01 17.71
CA LEU A 556 -7.24 -11.21 18.50
C LEU A 556 -7.22 -12.45 17.61
N ASP A 557 -7.90 -12.40 16.46
CA ASP A 557 -7.88 -13.47 15.47
C ASP A 557 -6.47 -13.77 14.95
N MET A 558 -5.62 -12.75 14.75
CA MET A 558 -4.20 -12.96 14.41
C MET A 558 -3.44 -13.69 15.52
N VAL A 559 -3.63 -13.30 16.78
CA VAL A 559 -2.98 -13.95 17.93
C VAL A 559 -3.40 -15.42 18.01
N GLU A 560 -4.68 -15.71 17.81
CA GLU A 560 -5.21 -17.08 17.89
C GLU A 560 -4.76 -17.96 16.74
N LYS A 561 -4.83 -17.46 15.49
CA LYS A 561 -4.33 -18.16 14.30
C LYS A 561 -2.82 -18.37 14.34
N SER A 562 -2.08 -17.61 15.15
CA SER A 562 -0.65 -17.84 15.36
C SER A 562 -0.34 -19.16 16.06
N GLN A 563 -1.34 -19.80 16.70
CA GLN A 563 -1.21 -21.05 17.48
C GLN A 563 -0.14 -20.94 18.59
N GLY A 564 -0.10 -19.80 19.28
CA GLY A 564 0.82 -19.55 20.39
C GLY A 564 2.23 -19.14 19.96
N ARG A 565 2.43 -18.75 18.69
CA ARG A 565 3.64 -18.06 18.21
C ARG A 565 3.64 -16.58 18.59
N ILE A 566 2.46 -15.97 18.67
CA ILE A 566 2.25 -14.59 19.11
C ILE A 566 1.53 -14.64 20.45
N ASP A 567 2.10 -13.97 21.45
CA ASP A 567 1.52 -13.91 22.80
C ASP A 567 0.59 -12.70 22.95
N LYS A 568 1.00 -11.55 22.39
CA LYS A 568 0.28 -10.27 22.51
C LYS A 568 0.56 -9.37 21.31
N ILE A 569 -0.43 -8.56 20.93
CA ILE A 569 -0.26 -7.42 20.02
C ILE A 569 -0.71 -6.12 20.71
N GLU A 570 0.14 -5.11 20.69
CA GLU A 570 -0.13 -3.81 21.31
C GLU A 570 -0.08 -2.68 20.27
N ILE A 571 -1.15 -1.91 20.18
CA ILE A 571 -1.25 -0.78 19.26
C ILE A 571 -0.47 0.40 19.83
N THR A 572 0.58 0.82 19.14
CA THR A 572 1.38 1.99 19.52
C THR A 572 0.73 3.29 19.03
N LYS A 573 0.30 3.33 17.76
CA LYS A 573 -0.41 4.48 17.17
C LYS A 573 -1.03 4.13 15.81
N SER A 574 -2.02 4.92 15.40
CA SER A 574 -2.47 4.95 14.00
C SER A 574 -1.42 5.63 13.11
N LEU A 575 -1.13 5.05 11.94
CA LEU A 575 -0.26 5.62 10.91
C LEU A 575 -1.04 6.36 9.82
N GLY A 576 -2.36 6.17 9.75
CA GLY A 576 -3.24 6.84 8.80
C GLY A 576 -4.42 5.96 8.38
N ALA A 577 -5.56 6.59 8.11
CA ALA A 577 -6.74 5.96 7.54
C ALA A 577 -6.92 6.44 6.09
N ALA A 578 -7.08 5.49 5.18
CA ALA A 578 -7.29 5.71 3.75
C ALA A 578 -8.69 5.27 3.33
N SER A 579 -9.01 5.34 2.03
CA SER A 579 -10.35 5.03 1.52
C SER A 579 -10.74 3.57 1.71
N VAL A 580 -9.78 2.65 1.63
CA VAL A 580 -10.04 1.19 1.70
C VAL A 580 -9.62 0.57 3.02
N GLY A 581 -8.76 1.20 3.82
CA GLY A 581 -8.21 0.60 5.04
C GLY A 581 -7.45 1.56 5.94
N GLN A 582 -6.87 1.03 7.01
CA GLN A 582 -6.09 1.75 8.00
C GLN A 582 -4.78 1.00 8.32
N ALA A 583 -3.69 1.76 8.47
CA ALA A 583 -2.39 1.23 8.89
C ALA A 583 -2.11 1.59 10.36
N LEU A 584 -1.64 0.62 11.12
CA LEU A 584 -1.37 0.74 12.55
C LEU A 584 0.10 0.36 12.84
N LEU A 585 0.79 1.19 13.61
CA LEU A 585 2.07 0.79 14.20
C LEU A 585 1.77 0.01 15.48
N CYS A 586 2.26 -1.23 15.53
CA CYS A 586 2.04 -2.14 16.64
C CYS A 586 3.36 -2.70 17.15
N LYS A 587 3.33 -3.18 18.40
CA LYS A 587 4.38 -3.99 19.00
C LYS A 587 3.85 -5.42 19.16
N MET A 588 4.55 -6.38 18.57
CA MET A 588 4.20 -7.79 18.57
C MET A 588 5.12 -8.55 19.52
N TYR A 589 4.53 -9.24 20.50
CA TYR A 589 5.25 -10.00 21.52
C TYR A 589 5.21 -11.49 21.18
N THR A 590 6.36 -12.13 21.28
CA THR A 590 6.53 -13.57 21.01
C THR A 590 7.45 -14.16 22.08
N LYS A 591 7.50 -15.49 22.17
CA LYS A 591 8.40 -16.19 23.11
C LYS A 591 9.87 -15.82 22.90
N ASP A 592 10.28 -15.60 21.64
CA ASP A 592 11.65 -15.23 21.27
C ASP A 592 11.94 -13.74 21.50
N HIS A 593 10.90 -12.90 21.49
CA HIS A 593 10.98 -11.45 21.69
C HIS A 593 9.99 -10.99 22.75
N PRO A 594 10.26 -11.25 24.04
CA PRO A 594 9.36 -10.89 25.14
C PRO A 594 9.27 -9.37 25.37
N ASP A 595 10.25 -8.59 24.89
CA ASP A 595 10.21 -7.11 24.93
C ASP A 595 9.40 -6.49 23.77
N GLY A 596 8.97 -7.33 22.82
CA GLY A 596 8.15 -6.98 21.67
C GLY A 596 8.91 -6.32 20.51
N THR A 597 8.52 -6.67 19.28
CA THR A 597 9.09 -6.19 18.03
C THR A 597 8.11 -5.27 17.31
N ASP A 598 8.59 -4.14 16.79
CA ASP A 598 7.76 -3.22 16.01
C ASP A 598 7.32 -3.84 14.67
N CYS A 599 6.03 -3.74 14.36
CA CYS A 599 5.46 -4.14 13.08
C CYS A 599 4.38 -3.16 12.63
N VAL A 600 4.06 -3.18 11.34
CA VAL A 600 2.93 -2.42 10.78
C VAL A 600 1.81 -3.37 10.41
N ILE A 601 0.60 -3.13 10.89
CA ILE A 601 -0.57 -3.94 10.56
C ILE A 601 -1.50 -3.09 9.69
N LYS A 602 -1.78 -3.56 8.47
CA LYS A 602 -2.82 -2.96 7.60
C LYS A 602 -4.11 -3.76 7.73
N ILE A 603 -5.23 -3.06 7.88
CA ILE A 603 -6.57 -3.62 8.01
C ILE A 603 -7.50 -2.91 7.02
N LEU A 604 -8.23 -3.66 6.18
CA LEU A 604 -9.26 -3.10 5.31
C LEU A 604 -10.51 -2.72 6.11
N ARG A 605 -11.23 -1.70 5.62
CA ARG A 605 -12.52 -1.34 6.18
C ARG A 605 -13.53 -2.45 5.89
N PRO A 606 -14.34 -2.84 6.87
CA PRO A 606 -15.30 -3.93 6.72
C PRO A 606 -16.42 -3.63 5.71
N ASP A 607 -16.70 -2.35 5.47
CA ASP A 607 -17.75 -1.87 4.58
C ASP A 607 -17.26 -1.54 3.17
N ALA A 608 -15.95 -1.34 2.98
CA ALA A 608 -15.38 -0.83 1.73
C ALA A 608 -15.80 -1.69 0.52
N LYS A 609 -15.73 -3.01 0.64
CA LYS A 609 -16.04 -3.90 -0.48
C LYS A 609 -17.50 -3.82 -0.92
N LEU A 610 -18.44 -3.96 0.01
CA LEU A 610 -19.86 -3.93 -0.32
C LEU A 610 -20.29 -2.57 -0.88
N ARG A 611 -19.70 -1.49 -0.36
CA ARG A 611 -19.94 -0.13 -0.84
C ARG A 611 -19.40 0.08 -2.26
N ALA A 612 -18.18 -0.37 -2.54
CA ALA A 612 -17.61 -0.31 -3.88
C ALA A 612 -18.45 -1.08 -4.91
N GLU A 613 -18.96 -2.27 -4.56
CA GLU A 613 -19.84 -3.04 -5.45
C GLU A 613 -21.17 -2.31 -5.74
N ARG A 614 -21.74 -1.60 -4.75
CA ARG A 614 -22.95 -0.78 -4.95
C ARG A 614 -22.69 0.46 -5.82
N GLU A 615 -21.53 1.09 -5.66
CA GLU A 615 -21.14 2.25 -6.48
C GLU A 615 -20.84 1.89 -7.93
N LYS A 616 -20.28 0.70 -8.17
CA LYS A 616 -19.80 0.26 -9.48
C LYS A 616 -20.82 0.48 -10.60
N ALA A 617 -22.09 0.13 -10.37
CA ALA A 617 -23.15 0.27 -11.36
C ALA A 617 -23.39 1.73 -11.80
N ILE A 618 -23.28 2.68 -10.85
CA ILE A 618 -23.48 4.11 -11.08
C ILE A 618 -22.41 4.64 -12.04
N PHE A 619 -21.15 4.32 -11.77
CA PHE A 619 -20.05 4.75 -12.63
C PHE A 619 -20.07 4.04 -13.99
N GLN A 620 -20.41 2.75 -14.03
CA GLN A 620 -20.53 2.03 -15.30
C GLN A 620 -21.63 2.61 -16.19
N GLU A 621 -22.76 3.05 -15.62
CA GLU A 621 -23.84 3.68 -16.38
C GLU A 621 -23.40 5.05 -16.92
N ALA A 622 -22.78 5.89 -16.07
CA ALA A 622 -22.24 7.18 -16.50
C ALA A 622 -21.19 7.02 -17.61
N ALA A 623 -20.35 5.97 -17.55
CA ALA A 623 -19.33 5.70 -18.56
C ALA A 623 -19.89 5.32 -19.93
N LYS A 624 -21.11 4.76 -20.02
CA LYS A 624 -21.75 4.42 -21.31
C LYS A 624 -22.13 5.65 -22.12
N ASN A 625 -22.37 6.78 -21.44
CA ASN A 625 -22.78 8.04 -22.08
C ASN A 625 -21.60 8.79 -22.72
N ILE A 626 -20.37 8.28 -22.60
CA ILE A 626 -19.16 9.00 -23.01
C ILE A 626 -18.27 8.09 -23.87
N PRO A 627 -18.01 8.47 -25.14
CA PRO A 627 -17.17 7.69 -26.04
C PRO A 627 -15.80 7.34 -25.43
N GLY A 628 -15.44 6.05 -25.47
CA GLY A 628 -14.15 5.54 -24.95
C GLY A 628 -14.07 5.41 -23.42
N MET A 629 -15.06 5.91 -22.68
CA MET A 629 -15.00 5.91 -21.21
C MET A 629 -15.31 4.54 -20.60
N THR A 630 -16.12 3.70 -21.25
CA THR A 630 -16.41 2.35 -20.74
C THR A 630 -15.15 1.52 -20.52
N THR A 631 -14.25 1.46 -21.51
CA THR A 631 -12.98 0.73 -21.42
C THR A 631 -12.01 1.42 -20.46
N THR A 632 -11.91 2.75 -20.53
CA THR A 632 -11.03 3.54 -19.66
C THR A 632 -11.40 3.35 -18.19
N PHE A 633 -12.69 3.46 -17.86
CA PHE A 633 -13.20 3.26 -16.51
C PHE A 633 -13.10 1.80 -16.07
N ALA A 634 -13.30 0.83 -16.96
CA ALA A 634 -13.13 -0.58 -16.61
C ALA A 634 -11.72 -0.89 -16.06
N GLY A 635 -10.67 -0.33 -16.68
CA GLY A 635 -9.30 -0.48 -16.17
C GLY A 635 -9.06 0.25 -14.84
N GLN A 636 -9.66 1.43 -14.65
CA GLN A 636 -9.59 2.15 -13.36
C GLN A 636 -10.32 1.40 -12.24
N LEU A 637 -11.49 0.85 -12.56
CA LEU A 637 -12.32 0.07 -11.66
C LEU A 637 -11.59 -1.20 -11.23
N GLU A 638 -11.02 -1.96 -12.17
CA GLU A 638 -10.23 -3.16 -11.86
C GLU A 638 -9.12 -2.85 -10.85
N ARG A 639 -8.39 -1.75 -11.05
CA ARG A 639 -7.36 -1.28 -10.12
C ARG A 639 -7.92 -0.95 -8.74
N ILE A 640 -9.01 -0.19 -8.66
CA ILE A 640 -9.64 0.16 -7.36
C ILE A 640 -10.13 -1.10 -6.65
N MET A 641 -10.74 -2.03 -7.38
CA MET A 641 -11.24 -3.29 -6.82
C MET A 641 -10.10 -4.20 -6.34
N SER A 642 -8.92 -4.16 -6.99
CA SER A 642 -7.74 -4.90 -6.54
C SER A 642 -7.18 -4.40 -5.19
N GLU A 643 -7.39 -3.13 -4.85
CA GLU A 643 -7.01 -2.60 -3.52
C GLU A 643 -7.90 -3.11 -2.38
N LEU A 644 -9.02 -3.77 -2.69
CA LEU A 644 -9.93 -4.38 -1.72
C LEU A 644 -9.53 -5.82 -1.37
N ASP A 645 -8.32 -6.24 -1.73
CA ASP A 645 -7.73 -7.53 -1.40
C ASP A 645 -6.22 -7.36 -1.09
N LEU A 646 -5.88 -7.41 0.20
CA LEU A 646 -4.49 -7.27 0.65
C LEU A 646 -3.60 -8.47 0.28
N THR A 647 -4.16 -9.59 -0.18
CA THR A 647 -3.33 -10.70 -0.70
C THR A 647 -2.64 -10.35 -2.01
N ILE A 648 -3.25 -9.47 -2.81
CA ILE A 648 -2.65 -8.94 -4.05
C ILE A 648 -1.45 -8.05 -3.70
N GLU A 649 -1.63 -7.12 -2.76
CA GLU A 649 -0.50 -6.31 -2.27
C GLU A 649 0.59 -7.18 -1.65
N ALA A 650 0.23 -8.19 -0.86
CA ALA A 650 1.19 -9.13 -0.27
C ALA A 650 1.99 -9.91 -1.33
N ALA A 651 1.35 -10.33 -2.43
CA ALA A 651 2.05 -10.95 -3.55
C ALA A 651 3.02 -9.96 -4.21
N ASN A 652 2.55 -8.72 -4.44
CA ASN A 652 3.39 -7.66 -4.98
C ASN A 652 4.58 -7.30 -4.07
N ILE A 653 4.45 -7.40 -2.75
CA ILE A 653 5.58 -7.22 -1.81
C ILE A 653 6.64 -8.30 -2.01
N LYS A 654 6.22 -9.55 -2.23
CA LYS A 654 7.14 -10.66 -2.50
C LYS A 654 7.89 -10.45 -3.81
N ASP A 655 7.20 -10.05 -4.87
CA ASP A 655 7.82 -9.70 -6.15
C ASP A 655 8.68 -8.43 -6.04
N GLY A 656 8.27 -7.51 -5.16
CA GLY A 656 8.99 -6.29 -4.79
C GLY A 656 10.38 -6.51 -4.22
N ALA A 657 10.67 -7.71 -3.71
CA ALA A 657 12.02 -8.12 -3.27
C ALA A 657 13.07 -7.99 -4.39
N ILE A 658 12.65 -7.86 -5.65
CA ILE A 658 13.54 -7.52 -6.76
C ILE A 658 14.28 -6.20 -6.56
N TYR A 659 13.70 -5.25 -5.81
CA TYR A 659 14.35 -3.97 -5.45
C TYR A 659 15.49 -4.15 -4.44
N ASP A 660 15.55 -5.26 -3.71
CA ASP A 660 16.67 -5.56 -2.80
C ASP A 660 17.97 -5.93 -3.54
N GLN A 661 17.88 -6.16 -4.86
CA GLN A 661 18.98 -6.61 -5.72
C GLN A 661 19.66 -5.44 -6.44
N GLY A 662 20.98 -5.55 -6.64
CA GLY A 662 21.77 -4.58 -7.39
C GLY A 662 22.39 -3.49 -6.51
N PHE A 663 21.57 -2.67 -5.85
CA PHE A 663 22.06 -1.57 -5.00
C PHE A 663 21.86 -1.87 -3.51
N ALA A 664 22.93 -1.88 -2.73
CA ALA A 664 22.85 -2.07 -1.27
C ALA A 664 22.01 -0.99 -0.55
N THR A 665 21.89 0.19 -1.17
CA THR A 665 21.17 1.36 -0.62
C THR A 665 19.67 1.37 -0.93
N VAL A 666 19.16 0.37 -1.67
CA VAL A 666 17.75 0.28 -2.04
C VAL A 666 17.20 -1.03 -1.49
N LYS A 667 16.05 -0.94 -0.82
CA LYS A 667 15.33 -2.08 -0.27
C LYS A 667 13.83 -1.97 -0.55
N SER A 668 13.11 -3.08 -0.43
CA SER A 668 11.66 -3.11 -0.35
C SER A 668 11.22 -3.49 1.07
N MET A 669 10.00 -3.09 1.43
CA MET A 669 9.35 -3.62 2.63
C MET A 669 9.24 -5.15 2.58
N LYS A 670 8.96 -5.76 3.73
CA LYS A 670 8.78 -7.20 3.87
C LYS A 670 7.54 -7.54 4.67
N LEU A 671 6.91 -8.65 4.29
CA LEU A 671 5.85 -9.28 5.09
C LEU A 671 6.46 -9.88 6.35
N ASN A 672 5.73 -9.81 7.46
CA ASN A 672 6.10 -10.52 8.67
C ASN A 672 5.73 -12.02 8.51
N PRO A 673 6.68 -12.96 8.67
CA PRO A 673 6.44 -14.39 8.42
C PRO A 673 5.58 -15.08 9.49
N LEU A 674 5.27 -14.43 10.61
CA LEU A 674 4.47 -15.02 11.69
C LEU A 674 2.98 -15.06 11.36
N VAL A 675 2.52 -14.13 10.50
CA VAL A 675 1.10 -13.97 10.15
C VAL A 675 0.96 -14.04 8.65
N GLU A 676 0.20 -15.02 8.16
CA GLU A 676 -0.13 -15.11 6.75
C GLU A 676 -1.09 -13.96 6.37
N PRO A 677 -0.84 -13.25 5.25
CA PRO A 677 -1.75 -12.24 4.73
C PRO A 677 -3.12 -12.83 4.38
N THR A 678 -4.18 -12.10 4.67
CA THR A 678 -5.56 -12.40 4.26
C THR A 678 -6.07 -11.28 3.35
N ALA A 679 -7.28 -11.44 2.79
CA ALA A 679 -7.89 -10.39 1.99
C ALA A 679 -8.07 -9.07 2.78
N ASN A 680 -8.33 -9.16 4.09
CA ASN A 680 -8.65 -8.00 4.92
C ASN A 680 -7.49 -7.51 5.78
N THR A 681 -6.46 -8.32 6.01
CA THR A 681 -5.37 -7.96 6.91
C THR A 681 -4.00 -8.44 6.43
N MET A 682 -2.96 -7.63 6.64
CA MET A 682 -1.58 -8.08 6.50
C MET A 682 -0.67 -7.44 7.55
N VAL A 683 0.41 -8.14 7.88
CA VAL A 683 1.44 -7.68 8.83
C VAL A 683 2.76 -7.50 8.08
N LEU A 684 3.36 -6.33 8.27
CA LEU A 684 4.61 -5.90 7.65
C LEU A 684 5.68 -5.72 8.72
N GLU A 685 6.93 -6.01 8.36
CA GLU A 685 8.08 -5.55 9.11
C GLU A 685 8.15 -4.01 9.06
N LYS A 686 8.51 -3.36 10.17
CA LYS A 686 8.66 -1.90 10.19
C LYS A 686 9.85 -1.50 9.33
N ALA A 687 9.59 -0.77 8.26
CA ALA A 687 10.64 -0.14 7.45
C ALA A 687 11.40 0.93 8.27
N PRO A 688 12.73 1.03 8.12
CA PRO A 688 13.54 1.96 8.88
C PRO A 688 13.34 3.41 8.41
N GLY A 689 13.57 4.36 9.33
CA GLY A 689 13.58 5.79 9.01
C GLY A 689 12.23 6.48 9.01
N ILE A 690 12.11 7.54 8.19
CA ILE A 690 10.89 8.34 7.98
C ILE A 690 10.57 8.41 6.48
N THR A 691 9.36 8.77 6.11
CA THR A 691 9.04 9.01 4.69
C THR A 691 9.91 10.14 4.13
N LEU A 692 10.29 10.04 2.85
CA LEU A 692 11.04 11.07 2.14
C LEU A 692 10.28 12.40 2.14
N ASP A 693 8.95 12.35 2.04
CA ASP A 693 8.06 13.50 2.16
C ASP A 693 8.20 14.22 3.52
N ARG A 694 8.20 13.45 4.62
CA ARG A 694 8.42 13.99 5.98
C ARG A 694 9.85 14.50 6.16
N TYR A 695 10.83 13.85 5.55
CA TYR A 695 12.22 14.31 5.54
C TYR A 695 12.32 15.67 4.86
N LEU A 696 11.79 15.82 3.65
CA LEU A 696 11.77 17.06 2.88
C LEU A 696 11.07 18.19 3.64
N SER A 697 9.89 17.91 4.21
CA SER A 697 9.11 18.89 4.98
C SER A 697 9.85 19.39 6.23
N GLY A 698 10.76 18.57 6.79
CA GLY A 698 11.57 18.93 7.95
C GLY A 698 12.88 19.64 7.63
N LEU A 699 13.29 19.73 6.35
CA LEU A 699 14.57 20.30 5.96
C LEU A 699 14.65 21.80 6.23
N ASP A 700 13.59 22.55 5.96
CA ASP A 700 13.56 24.00 6.21
C ASP A 700 13.86 24.32 7.67
N ALA A 701 13.21 23.60 8.60
CA ALA A 701 13.45 23.77 10.03
C ALA A 701 14.91 23.45 10.41
N LYS A 702 15.49 22.36 9.86
CA LYS A 702 16.91 22.01 10.08
C LYS A 702 17.86 23.07 9.53
N ILE A 703 17.58 23.62 8.35
CA ILE A 703 18.38 24.69 7.73
C ILE A 703 18.29 25.95 8.59
N GLN A 704 17.11 26.33 9.06
CA GLN A 704 16.93 27.49 9.93
C GLN A 704 17.64 27.32 11.28
N GLU A 705 17.53 26.13 11.89
CA GLU A 705 18.22 25.81 13.15
C GLU A 705 19.75 25.89 12.99
N ALA A 706 20.29 25.39 11.87
CA ALA A 706 21.71 25.50 11.58
C ALA A 706 22.18 26.96 11.43
N VAL A 707 21.31 27.87 10.96
CA VAL A 707 21.62 29.30 10.74
C VAL A 707 21.31 30.18 11.96
N ALA A 708 20.43 29.74 12.87
CA ALA A 708 19.95 30.48 14.04
C ALA A 708 21.02 31.02 15.02
N PRO A 709 22.18 30.36 15.25
CA PRO A 709 23.22 30.87 16.16
C PRO A 709 23.77 32.27 15.79
N ASN A 710 23.50 32.75 14.57
CA ASN A 710 23.94 34.06 14.10
C ASN A 710 22.99 35.24 14.46
N MET A 711 21.84 35.00 15.09
CA MET A 711 20.81 36.04 15.33
C MET A 711 20.43 36.30 16.79
N GLN A 712 21.23 35.88 17.77
CA GLN A 712 21.10 36.46 19.12
C GLN A 712 21.83 37.80 19.17
N GLN A 713 21.04 38.86 19.06
CA GLN A 713 21.41 40.24 19.37
C GLN A 713 22.11 40.29 20.74
N THR A 714 23.42 40.54 20.73
CA THR A 714 24.05 41.23 21.85
C THR A 714 23.59 42.69 21.76
N ASP A 715 22.55 43.04 22.52
CA ASP A 715 22.12 44.43 22.75
C ASP A 715 23.19 45.28 23.49
N THR A 716 24.34 44.70 23.78
CA THR A 716 25.54 45.41 24.22
C THR A 716 26.45 45.68 23.04
N VAL A 717 26.68 46.96 22.77
CA VAL A 717 27.65 47.50 21.81
C VAL A 717 29.09 47.17 22.26
N GLU A 718 29.46 45.90 22.20
CA GLU A 718 30.84 45.46 22.08
C GLU A 718 30.93 44.70 20.77
N ILE A 719 31.71 45.24 19.83
CA ILE A 719 32.00 44.61 18.54
C ILE A 719 32.52 43.19 18.85
N PRO A 720 31.80 42.11 18.45
CA PRO A 720 32.27 40.77 18.77
C PRO A 720 33.65 40.55 18.15
N ASP A 721 34.56 39.96 18.93
CA ASP A 721 35.93 39.66 18.52
C ASP A 721 35.92 38.91 17.17
N GLU A 722 36.84 39.25 16.27
CA GLU A 722 36.95 38.66 14.93
C GLU A 722 37.04 37.12 14.99
N LYS A 723 37.62 36.61 16.08
CA LYS A 723 37.67 35.17 16.39
C LYS A 723 36.29 34.54 16.63
N PHE A 724 35.41 35.22 17.37
CA PHE A 724 34.05 34.74 17.67
C PHE A 724 33.19 34.66 16.40
N TYR A 725 33.30 35.66 15.51
CA TYR A 725 32.63 35.63 14.21
C TYR A 725 33.15 34.52 13.31
N ARG A 726 34.46 34.27 13.27
CA ARG A 726 35.06 33.17 12.50
C ARG A 726 34.60 31.81 13.01
N GLU A 727 34.59 31.59 14.31
CA GLU A 727 34.18 30.31 14.92
C GLU A 727 32.69 30.05 14.68
N THR A 728 31.83 31.04 14.88
CA THR A 728 30.38 30.92 14.66
C THR A 728 30.04 30.70 13.19
N THR A 729 30.66 31.46 12.27
CA THR A 729 30.48 31.29 10.81
C THR A 729 30.95 29.90 10.34
N SER A 730 32.10 29.43 10.86
CA SER A 730 32.63 28.11 10.52
C SER A 730 31.70 27.01 11.00
N LYS A 731 31.12 27.14 12.20
CA LYS A 731 30.18 26.18 12.76
C LYS A 731 28.89 26.09 11.94
N VAL A 732 28.33 27.23 11.54
CA VAL A 732 27.13 27.27 10.67
C VAL A 732 27.42 26.64 9.31
N LEU A 733 28.56 26.94 8.68
CA LEU A 733 28.95 26.31 7.41
C LEU A 733 29.19 24.80 7.55
N GLU A 734 29.76 24.35 8.66
CA GLU A 734 29.94 22.92 8.96
C GLU A 734 28.59 22.21 9.08
N ASP A 735 27.64 22.79 9.81
CA ASP A 735 26.32 22.19 10.03
C ASP A 735 25.47 22.23 8.75
N LEU A 736 25.53 23.30 7.95
CA LEU A 736 24.93 23.33 6.61
C LEU A 736 25.56 22.30 5.66
N ASN A 737 26.89 22.10 5.72
CA ASN A 737 27.56 21.09 4.91
C ASN A 737 27.18 19.65 5.31
N LYS A 738 26.92 19.40 6.61
CA LYS A 738 26.36 18.12 7.06
C LYS A 738 24.98 17.86 6.48
N ILE A 739 24.11 18.87 6.50
CA ILE A 739 22.77 18.77 5.88
C ILE A 739 22.91 18.56 4.36
N TYR A 740 23.83 19.26 3.69
CA TYR A 740 24.08 19.10 2.26
C TYR A 740 24.49 17.66 1.91
N ILE A 741 25.48 17.09 2.64
CA ILE A 741 25.94 15.72 2.44
C ILE A 741 24.81 14.71 2.70
N ASP A 742 23.97 14.98 3.71
CA ASP A 742 22.82 14.14 4.02
C ASP A 742 21.82 14.12 2.86
N VAL A 743 21.39 15.29 2.39
CA VAL A 743 20.47 15.43 1.25
C VAL A 743 21.06 14.82 -0.02
N GLU A 744 22.34 15.02 -0.31
CA GLU A 744 23.06 14.43 -1.45
C GLU A 744 23.04 12.89 -1.37
N LYS A 745 23.23 12.33 -0.17
CA LYS A 745 23.16 10.88 0.04
C LYS A 745 21.75 10.34 -0.25
N LYS A 746 20.70 11.01 0.24
CA LYS A 746 19.31 10.62 -0.02
C LYS A 746 18.93 10.75 -1.50
N GLN A 747 19.43 11.78 -2.19
CA GLN A 747 19.32 11.93 -3.64
C GLN A 747 19.96 10.75 -4.37
N GLN A 748 21.14 10.31 -3.94
CA GLN A 748 21.79 9.15 -4.55
C GLN A 748 20.99 7.85 -4.37
N PHE A 749 20.37 7.65 -3.20
CA PHE A 749 19.49 6.50 -2.98
C PHE A 749 18.31 6.51 -3.94
N LEU A 750 17.71 7.69 -4.17
CA LEU A 750 16.60 7.87 -5.09
C LEU A 750 17.01 7.61 -6.55
N ILE A 751 18.20 8.06 -6.96
CA ILE A 751 18.75 7.77 -8.30
C ILE A 751 18.95 6.26 -8.49
N ASN A 752 19.49 5.57 -7.47
CA ASN A 752 19.66 4.11 -7.50
C ASN A 752 18.31 3.40 -7.63
N LEU A 753 17.29 3.84 -6.88
CA LEU A 753 15.93 3.33 -7.01
C LEU A 753 15.36 3.56 -8.41
N SER A 754 15.48 4.77 -8.95
CA SER A 754 14.99 5.10 -10.31
C SER A 754 15.64 4.23 -11.37
N SER A 755 16.95 4.00 -11.27
CA SER A 755 17.68 3.11 -12.17
C SER A 755 17.14 1.69 -12.08
N LYS A 756 16.96 1.15 -10.87
CA LYS A 756 16.40 -0.20 -10.68
C LYS A 756 14.96 -0.29 -11.19
N TRP A 757 14.11 0.69 -10.89
CA TRP A 757 12.72 0.76 -11.32
C TRP A 757 12.57 0.72 -12.84
N VAL A 758 13.31 1.56 -13.58
CA VAL A 758 13.29 1.53 -15.05
C VAL A 758 13.84 0.21 -15.57
N SER A 759 14.97 -0.26 -15.01
CA SER A 759 15.63 -1.46 -15.50
C SER A 759 14.73 -2.69 -15.39
N GLU A 760 14.02 -2.84 -14.27
CA GLU A 760 13.14 -3.98 -14.02
C GLU A 760 11.86 -3.90 -14.85
N GLY A 761 11.22 -2.72 -14.86
CA GLY A 761 9.99 -2.50 -15.60
C GLY A 761 10.16 -2.65 -17.11
N ILE A 762 11.27 -2.19 -17.67
CA ILE A 762 11.45 -2.13 -19.13
C ILE A 762 12.30 -3.28 -19.69
N TYR A 763 13.39 -3.66 -19.01
CA TYR A 763 14.37 -4.63 -19.54
C TYR A 763 14.43 -5.94 -18.74
N GLY A 764 13.87 -5.95 -17.53
CA GLY A 764 13.78 -7.12 -16.67
C GLY A 764 12.50 -7.92 -16.90
N GLU A 765 11.92 -8.44 -15.82
CA GLU A 765 10.70 -9.23 -15.89
C GLU A 765 9.45 -8.40 -16.18
N GLY A 766 9.56 -7.07 -16.22
CA GLY A 766 8.44 -6.17 -16.44
C GLY A 766 7.77 -5.71 -15.14
N PHE A 767 8.25 -6.16 -13.98
CA PHE A 767 7.72 -5.75 -12.69
C PHE A 767 8.12 -4.31 -12.36
N TYR A 768 7.15 -3.50 -11.96
CA TYR A 768 7.42 -2.15 -11.49
C TYR A 768 6.38 -1.67 -10.47
N HIS A 769 6.84 -0.80 -9.57
CA HIS A 769 5.97 -0.09 -8.65
C HIS A 769 5.21 1.02 -9.40
N GLY A 770 3.86 1.02 -9.38
CA GLY A 770 3.05 1.97 -10.14
C GLY A 770 2.81 3.32 -9.46
N ASP A 771 3.26 3.52 -8.23
CA ASP A 771 3.02 4.74 -7.45
C ASP A 771 4.20 5.19 -6.56
N LEU A 772 5.37 5.47 -7.15
CA LEU A 772 6.54 5.96 -6.40
C LEU A 772 6.52 7.48 -6.23
N HIS A 773 5.93 7.96 -5.14
CA HIS A 773 6.07 9.34 -4.67
C HIS A 773 6.81 9.41 -3.33
N ALA A 774 7.19 10.61 -2.88
CA ALA A 774 7.96 10.81 -1.64
C ALA A 774 7.32 10.23 -0.37
N GLY A 775 6.00 9.98 -0.38
CA GLY A 775 5.29 9.31 0.72
C GLY A 775 5.48 7.79 0.75
N ASN A 776 5.73 7.17 -0.41
CA ASN A 776 5.90 5.72 -0.59
C ASN A 776 7.37 5.28 -0.55
N MET A 777 8.25 6.13 -0.02
CA MET A 777 9.68 5.87 0.13
C MET A 777 10.09 6.27 1.54
N MET A 778 10.63 5.33 2.30
CA MET A 778 11.24 5.59 3.60
C MET A 778 12.74 5.74 3.47
N VAL A 779 13.33 6.73 4.14
CA VAL A 779 14.76 7.00 4.13
C VAL A 779 15.31 7.04 5.54
N ASP A 780 16.46 6.42 5.73
CA ASP A 780 17.31 6.56 6.92
C ASP A 780 18.73 6.99 6.51
N ASP A 781 19.70 6.80 7.39
CA ASP A 781 21.08 7.16 7.12
C ASP A 781 21.75 6.28 6.05
N ASN A 782 21.28 5.05 5.85
CA ASN A 782 21.99 4.03 5.08
C ASN A 782 21.28 3.62 3.80
N MET A 783 19.96 3.72 3.75
CA MET A 783 19.17 3.20 2.64
C MET A 783 17.85 3.94 2.43
N LEU A 784 17.26 3.64 1.28
CA LEU A 784 15.88 3.94 0.93
C LEU A 784 15.11 2.62 0.84
N THR A 785 13.98 2.55 1.54
CA THR A 785 13.04 1.41 1.50
C THR A 785 11.77 1.81 0.78
N VAL A 786 11.42 1.09 -0.29
CA VAL A 786 10.16 1.24 -1.02
C VAL A 786 9.03 0.63 -0.20
N ILE A 787 7.95 1.38 -0.05
CA ILE A 787 6.73 0.96 0.65
C ILE A 787 5.49 1.17 -0.25
N ASP A 788 4.35 0.64 0.18
CA ASP A 788 3.03 0.60 -0.46
C ASP A 788 2.94 -0.05 -1.86
N PHE A 789 2.99 -1.38 -1.93
CA PHE A 789 2.97 -2.13 -3.20
C PHE A 789 1.56 -2.35 -3.78
N GLY A 790 0.54 -1.64 -3.28
CA GLY A 790 -0.85 -1.81 -3.71
C GLY A 790 -1.08 -1.52 -5.21
N ASN A 791 -0.23 -0.69 -5.82
CA ASN A 791 -0.31 -0.35 -7.25
C ASN A 791 0.86 -0.90 -8.08
N ALA A 792 1.61 -1.88 -7.57
CA ALA A 792 2.64 -2.55 -8.35
C ALA A 792 2.03 -3.51 -9.37
N THR A 793 2.67 -3.63 -10.54
CA THR A 793 2.17 -4.47 -11.63
C THR A 793 3.30 -4.97 -12.52
N LYS A 794 2.96 -5.83 -13.49
CA LYS A 794 3.91 -6.46 -14.41
C LYS A 794 3.53 -6.17 -15.86
N LEU A 795 4.44 -5.53 -16.59
CA LEU A 795 4.33 -5.36 -18.03
C LEU A 795 4.61 -6.68 -18.75
N THR A 796 3.77 -7.01 -19.73
CA THR A 796 4.08 -8.08 -20.68
C THR A 796 5.23 -7.68 -21.60
N SER A 797 5.93 -8.65 -22.19
CA SER A 797 7.02 -8.37 -23.13
C SER A 797 6.60 -7.50 -24.32
N SER A 798 5.36 -7.66 -24.79
CA SER A 798 4.80 -6.78 -25.83
C SER A 798 4.67 -5.33 -25.32
N GLN A 799 4.10 -5.14 -24.12
CA GLN A 799 3.96 -3.81 -23.51
C GLN A 799 5.32 -3.15 -23.24
N GLN A 800 6.33 -3.91 -22.76
CA GLN A 800 7.69 -3.41 -22.57
C GLN A 800 8.27 -2.84 -23.87
N ILE A 801 8.11 -3.55 -24.99
CA ILE A 801 8.57 -3.10 -26.32
C ILE A 801 7.86 -1.80 -26.72
N GLN A 802 6.53 -1.75 -26.60
CA GLN A 802 5.77 -0.56 -27.03
C GLN A 802 6.04 0.65 -26.15
N ILE A 803 6.14 0.49 -24.82
CA ILE A 803 6.47 1.58 -23.90
C ILE A 803 7.89 2.09 -24.15
N THR A 804 8.85 1.19 -24.42
CA THR A 804 10.21 1.57 -24.82
C THR A 804 10.20 2.38 -26.11
N LEU A 805 9.42 1.94 -27.11
CA LEU A 805 9.28 2.64 -28.38
C LEU A 805 8.68 4.04 -28.18
N ILE A 806 7.61 4.16 -27.38
CA ILE A 806 6.99 5.46 -27.05
C ILE A 806 8.00 6.39 -26.35
N ALA A 807 8.77 5.87 -25.39
CA ALA A 807 9.76 6.66 -24.66
C ALA A 807 10.92 7.13 -25.56
N ALA A 808 11.46 6.24 -26.38
CA ALA A 808 12.50 6.57 -27.36
C ALA A 808 11.99 7.57 -28.40
N ALA A 809 10.76 7.39 -28.87
CA ALA A 809 10.11 8.29 -29.81
C ALA A 809 9.87 9.69 -29.20
N ALA A 810 9.42 9.77 -27.93
CA ALA A 810 9.23 11.04 -27.26
C ALA A 810 10.55 11.79 -27.02
N LEU A 811 11.64 11.06 -26.75
CA LEU A 811 12.99 11.63 -26.65
C LEU A 811 13.47 12.17 -28.01
N LYS A 812 13.32 11.37 -29.07
CA LYS A 812 13.75 11.70 -30.44
C LYS A 812 12.79 12.59 -31.23
N GLN A 813 11.68 13.00 -30.61
CA GLN A 813 10.63 13.79 -31.23
C GLN A 813 10.03 13.09 -32.47
N ASP A 814 9.98 11.75 -32.46
CA ASP A 814 9.48 10.93 -33.55
C ASP A 814 7.99 10.61 -33.37
N THR A 815 7.15 11.47 -33.95
CA THR A 815 5.69 11.29 -33.92
C THR A 815 5.25 9.95 -34.52
N SER A 816 5.91 9.45 -35.56
CA SER A 816 5.49 8.22 -36.24
C SER A 816 5.64 6.99 -35.34
N ASN A 817 6.81 6.83 -34.73
CA ASN A 817 7.08 5.72 -33.82
C ASN A 817 6.32 5.86 -32.50
N PHE A 818 6.07 7.09 -32.03
CA PHE A 818 5.20 7.33 -30.87
C PHE A 818 3.80 6.76 -31.12
N LEU A 819 3.19 7.14 -32.25
CA LEU A 819 1.84 6.68 -32.61
C LEU A 819 1.78 5.18 -32.88
N LYS A 820 2.83 4.60 -33.48
CA LYS A 820 2.92 3.15 -33.71
C LYS A 820 2.91 2.39 -32.39
N GLY A 821 3.77 2.79 -31.44
CA GLY A 821 3.81 2.16 -30.12
C GLY A 821 2.50 2.32 -29.37
N TYR A 822 1.92 3.53 -29.41
CA TYR A 822 0.63 3.81 -28.80
C TYR A 822 -0.49 2.95 -29.36
N GLN A 823 -0.57 2.82 -30.69
CA GLN A 823 -1.61 2.05 -31.36
C GLN A 823 -1.59 0.57 -30.95
N GLU A 824 -0.41 -0.02 -30.72
CA GLU A 824 -0.31 -1.43 -30.32
C GLU A 824 -0.72 -1.71 -28.87
N LEU A 825 -0.80 -0.66 -28.03
CA LEU A 825 -1.30 -0.78 -26.66
C LEU A 825 -2.82 -0.65 -26.56
N LEU A 826 -3.50 -0.20 -27.62
CA LEU A 826 -4.95 0.00 -27.63
C LEU A 826 -5.74 -1.31 -27.73
N SER A 827 -6.93 -1.31 -27.11
CA SER A 827 -7.94 -2.34 -27.35
C SER A 827 -8.40 -2.36 -28.82
N PRO A 828 -9.08 -3.43 -29.28
CA PRO A 828 -9.67 -3.46 -30.62
C PRO A 828 -10.56 -2.26 -30.93
N GLU A 829 -11.39 -1.84 -29.99
CA GLU A 829 -12.27 -0.66 -30.09
C GLU A 829 -11.45 0.64 -30.11
N GLY A 830 -10.44 0.72 -29.26
CA GLY A 830 -9.49 1.84 -29.23
C GLY A 830 -8.75 2.02 -30.56
N LYS A 831 -8.31 0.92 -31.18
CA LYS A 831 -7.67 0.92 -32.51
C LYS A 831 -8.60 1.50 -33.59
N ILE A 832 -9.89 1.21 -33.54
CA ILE A 832 -10.89 1.77 -34.47
C ILE A 832 -11.06 3.28 -34.25
N ALA A 833 -11.24 3.71 -32.99
CA ALA A 833 -11.39 5.13 -32.65
C ALA A 833 -10.14 5.94 -33.02
N PHE A 834 -8.95 5.38 -32.76
CA PHE A 834 -7.66 5.96 -33.13
C PHE A 834 -7.50 6.10 -34.64
N ALA A 835 -7.87 5.06 -35.41
CA ALA A 835 -7.80 5.11 -36.88
C ALA A 835 -8.67 6.22 -37.47
N ALA A 836 -9.85 6.46 -36.90
CA ALA A 836 -10.77 7.52 -37.34
C ALA A 836 -10.22 8.95 -37.12
N LYS A 837 -9.36 9.15 -36.11
CA LYS A 837 -8.81 10.46 -35.73
C LYS A 837 -7.29 10.58 -35.94
N LYS A 838 -6.69 9.61 -36.63
CA LYS A 838 -5.22 9.44 -36.73
C LYS A 838 -4.48 10.72 -37.16
N ASN A 839 -4.99 11.42 -38.18
CA ASN A 839 -4.35 12.64 -38.68
C ASN A 839 -4.37 13.76 -37.64
N GLN A 840 -5.52 13.97 -36.98
CA GLN A 840 -5.67 14.96 -35.92
C GLN A 840 -4.76 14.65 -34.72
N VAL A 841 -4.69 13.38 -34.32
CA VAL A 841 -3.78 12.93 -33.24
C VAL A 841 -2.33 13.21 -33.62
N SER A 842 -1.95 12.86 -34.85
CA SER A 842 -0.58 13.06 -35.34
C SER A 842 -0.13 14.51 -35.30
N GLU A 843 -0.97 15.44 -35.73
CA GLU A 843 -0.66 16.87 -35.70
C GLU A 843 -0.44 17.38 -34.26
N ILE A 844 -1.28 16.94 -33.32
CA ILE A 844 -1.18 17.37 -31.92
C ILE A 844 0.05 16.77 -31.24
N ILE A 845 0.33 15.48 -31.45
CA ILE A 845 1.50 14.82 -30.88
C ILE A 845 2.78 15.43 -31.43
N ASP A 846 2.84 15.76 -32.72
CA ASP A 846 4.01 16.40 -33.32
C ASP A 846 4.38 17.72 -32.62
N LYS A 847 3.37 18.58 -32.37
CA LYS A 847 3.54 19.83 -31.64
C LYS A 847 4.01 19.62 -30.20
N ILE A 848 3.52 18.59 -29.53
CA ILE A 848 3.89 18.29 -28.13
C ILE A 848 5.33 17.78 -28.04
N LEU A 849 5.71 16.87 -28.92
CA LEU A 849 7.03 16.24 -28.89
C LEU A 849 8.16 17.25 -29.19
N GLN A 850 7.87 18.29 -29.98
CA GLN A 850 8.83 19.36 -30.30
C GLN A 850 9.08 20.35 -29.15
N LYS A 851 8.36 20.26 -28.02
CA LYS A 851 8.50 21.19 -26.88
C LYS A 851 9.48 20.70 -25.81
N GLY A 852 10.00 21.65 -25.03
CA GLY A 852 10.88 21.41 -23.88
C GLY A 852 12.24 20.84 -24.27
N GLU A 853 13.03 20.52 -23.26
CA GLU A 853 14.39 19.98 -23.42
C GLU A 853 14.36 18.44 -23.48
N GLU A 854 15.50 17.81 -23.80
CA GLU A 854 15.62 16.33 -23.82
C GLU A 854 15.21 15.69 -22.47
N SER A 855 15.45 16.38 -21.35
CA SER A 855 15.06 15.94 -20.00
C SER A 855 13.55 15.92 -19.76
N ASP A 856 12.74 16.56 -20.60
CA ASP A 856 11.29 16.64 -20.45
C ASP A 856 10.55 15.46 -21.11
N THR A 857 11.24 14.37 -21.44
CA THR A 857 10.65 13.18 -22.08
C THR A 857 9.42 12.65 -21.35
N GLY A 858 9.46 12.55 -20.01
CA GLY A 858 8.29 12.13 -19.21
C GLY A 858 7.11 13.10 -19.32
N LYS A 859 7.39 14.41 -19.34
CA LYS A 859 6.38 15.46 -19.51
C LYS A 859 5.72 15.38 -20.89
N ARG A 860 6.51 15.19 -21.96
CA ARG A 860 6.00 15.01 -23.34
C ARG A 860 5.01 13.85 -23.42
N ILE A 861 5.37 12.69 -22.86
CA ILE A 861 4.49 11.52 -22.84
C ILE A 861 3.20 11.84 -22.08
N ALA A 862 3.28 12.40 -20.88
CA ALA A 862 2.08 12.71 -20.09
C ALA A 862 1.15 13.71 -20.79
N VAL A 863 1.68 14.80 -21.36
CA VAL A 863 0.89 15.77 -22.13
C VAL A 863 0.26 15.11 -23.36
N ALA A 864 1.02 14.25 -24.06
CA ALA A 864 0.52 13.49 -25.22
C ALA A 864 -0.65 12.57 -24.85
N LEU A 865 -0.54 11.81 -23.75
CA LEU A 865 -1.61 10.94 -23.27
C LEU A 865 -2.88 11.73 -22.95
N THR A 866 -2.74 12.86 -22.25
CA THR A 866 -3.88 13.76 -21.95
C THR A 866 -4.50 14.33 -23.22
N ALA A 867 -3.68 14.75 -24.18
CA ALA A 867 -4.17 15.27 -25.45
C ALA A 867 -4.96 14.22 -26.25
N ILE A 868 -4.48 12.98 -26.28
CA ILE A 868 -5.18 11.85 -26.90
C ILE A 868 -6.50 11.55 -26.17
N GLN A 869 -6.50 11.58 -24.83
CA GLN A 869 -7.70 11.39 -24.02
C GLN A 869 -8.77 12.45 -24.33
N LYS A 870 -8.38 13.72 -24.47
CA LYS A 870 -9.27 14.83 -24.81
C LYS A 870 -9.94 14.65 -26.19
N LEU A 871 -9.35 13.83 -27.07
CA LEU A 871 -9.96 13.44 -28.34
C LEU A 871 -10.93 12.25 -28.22
N GLY A 872 -11.21 11.75 -27.01
CA GLY A 872 -12.10 10.60 -26.78
C GLY A 872 -11.50 9.28 -27.27
N ILE A 873 -10.18 9.18 -27.33
CA ILE A 873 -9.47 7.94 -27.61
C ILE A 873 -9.07 7.31 -26.28
N GLU A 874 -9.20 5.99 -26.19
CA GLU A 874 -8.76 5.19 -25.04
C GLU A 874 -7.30 5.50 -24.68
N VAL A 875 -7.01 5.61 -23.39
CA VAL A 875 -5.65 5.67 -22.85
C VAL A 875 -5.32 4.32 -22.19
N PRO A 876 -4.40 3.51 -22.75
CA PRO A 876 -4.08 2.22 -22.18
C PRO A 876 -3.46 2.32 -20.78
N ALA A 877 -3.96 1.50 -19.84
CA ALA A 877 -3.49 1.49 -18.45
C ALA A 877 -1.97 1.29 -18.29
N PRO A 878 -1.28 0.40 -19.06
CA PRO A 878 0.16 0.17 -18.90
C PRO A 878 1.01 1.44 -19.10
N ILE A 879 0.79 2.19 -20.19
CA ILE A 879 1.56 3.41 -20.47
C ILE A 879 1.17 4.55 -19.55
N PHE A 880 -0.12 4.65 -19.18
CA PHE A 880 -0.59 5.66 -18.25
C PHE A 880 0.05 5.49 -16.87
N ASN A 881 -0.02 4.30 -16.29
CA ASN A 881 0.53 4.01 -14.96
C ASN A 881 2.04 4.19 -14.94
N PHE A 882 2.76 3.72 -15.97
CA PHE A 882 4.20 3.89 -16.06
C PHE A 882 4.60 5.37 -16.14
N SER A 883 3.91 6.17 -16.97
CA SER A 883 4.14 7.61 -17.12
C SER A 883 3.83 8.39 -15.84
N GLN A 884 2.72 8.10 -15.16
CA GLN A 884 2.36 8.75 -13.91
C GLN A 884 3.37 8.47 -12.79
N CYS A 885 3.84 7.22 -12.67
CA CYS A 885 4.87 6.87 -11.70
C CYS A 885 6.20 7.57 -12.01
N GLN A 886 6.61 7.61 -13.29
CA GLN A 886 7.81 8.33 -13.71
C GLN A 886 7.77 9.82 -13.30
N LEU A 887 6.63 10.49 -13.47
CA LEU A 887 6.46 11.89 -13.04
C LEU A 887 6.58 12.08 -11.53
N ARG A 888 5.97 11.19 -10.73
CA ARG A 888 6.03 11.24 -9.25
C ARG A 888 7.45 11.04 -8.74
N LEU A 889 8.19 10.12 -9.38
CA LEU A 889 9.58 9.85 -9.06
C LEU A 889 10.48 11.03 -9.45
N GLN A 890 10.26 11.62 -10.62
CA GLN A 890 10.96 12.84 -11.05
C GLN A 890 10.70 14.00 -10.09
N ALA A 891 9.46 14.21 -9.65
CA ALA A 891 9.12 15.26 -8.70
C ALA A 891 9.84 15.10 -7.34
N ALA A 892 10.03 13.86 -6.87
CA ALA A 892 10.82 13.60 -5.66
C ALA A 892 12.32 13.94 -5.87
N VAL A 893 12.88 13.63 -7.05
CA VAL A 893 14.26 14.00 -7.41
C VAL A 893 14.41 15.52 -7.48
N ASP A 894 13.48 16.21 -8.13
CA ASP A 894 13.49 17.66 -8.27
C ASP A 894 13.37 18.37 -6.92
N SER A 895 12.57 17.83 -6.00
CA SER A 895 12.45 18.35 -4.63
C SER A 895 13.78 18.29 -3.86
N LEU A 896 14.53 17.19 -4.01
CA LEU A 896 15.88 17.07 -3.42
C LEU A 896 16.89 17.99 -4.10
N ASN A 897 16.81 18.15 -5.43
CA ASN A 897 17.66 19.07 -6.19
C ASN A 897 17.46 20.52 -5.73
N GLU A 898 16.21 20.95 -5.54
CA GLU A 898 15.91 22.29 -5.06
C GLU A 898 16.39 22.48 -3.63
N ALA A 899 16.24 21.47 -2.75
CA ALA A 899 16.79 21.53 -1.39
C ALA A 899 18.33 21.69 -1.39
N LEU A 900 19.05 20.92 -2.22
CA LEU A 900 20.52 21.07 -2.37
C LEU A 900 20.92 22.47 -2.84
N LYS A 901 20.15 23.03 -3.78
CA LYS A 901 20.35 24.39 -4.30
C LYS A 901 20.11 25.43 -3.21
N GLN A 902 19.01 25.32 -2.45
CA GLN A 902 18.71 26.22 -1.34
C GLN A 902 19.81 26.21 -0.26
N ILE A 903 20.32 25.03 0.11
CA ILE A 903 21.42 24.92 1.08
C ILE A 903 22.67 25.61 0.55
N LYS A 904 23.00 25.37 -0.72
CA LYS A 904 24.17 25.99 -1.38
C LYS A 904 24.05 27.52 -1.43
N ASP A 905 22.87 28.02 -1.77
CA ASP A 905 22.60 29.47 -1.82
C ASP A 905 22.74 30.07 -0.42
N LYS A 906 22.26 29.40 0.63
CA LYS A 906 22.47 29.82 2.04
C LYS A 906 23.93 29.83 2.45
N MET A 907 24.71 28.82 2.07
CA MET A 907 26.17 28.82 2.31
C MET A 907 26.85 30.02 1.62
N LEU A 908 26.43 30.35 0.39
CA LEU A 908 26.93 31.50 -0.37
C LEU A 908 26.51 32.85 0.23
N GLU A 909 25.35 32.96 0.87
CA GLU A 909 24.92 34.17 1.59
C GLU A 909 25.74 34.44 2.87
N ILE A 910 26.24 33.39 3.52
CA ILE A 910 26.98 33.48 4.80
C ILE A 910 28.46 33.79 4.56
N LEU A 911 29.03 33.30 3.47
CA LEU A 911 30.44 33.52 3.07
C LEU A 911 30.88 35.01 3.03
N PRO A 912 30.08 35.97 2.49
CA PRO A 912 30.40 37.40 2.47
C PRO A 912 30.46 38.08 3.85
N ILE A 913 29.79 37.56 4.88
CA ILE A 913 29.73 38.17 6.21
C ILE A 913 31.06 37.96 6.96
N GLY A 914 31.75 36.84 6.73
CA GLY A 914 33.12 36.58 7.19
C GLY A 914 34.21 37.23 6.32
N ALA A 915 33.87 37.77 5.14
CA ALA A 915 34.84 38.23 4.14
C ALA A 915 35.50 39.58 4.46
N LYS A 916 35.03 40.34 5.47
CA LYS A 916 35.79 41.50 5.98
C LYS A 916 37.07 41.12 6.74
N ALA A 917 37.32 39.82 6.94
CA ALA A 917 38.43 39.26 7.71
C ALA A 917 39.32 38.25 6.94
N MET A 918 39.13 38.02 5.64
CA MET A 918 39.96 37.06 4.87
C MET A 918 40.27 37.51 3.43
N PRO A 919 41.56 37.59 3.04
CA PRO A 919 42.04 37.27 1.68
C PRO A 919 42.63 35.83 1.66
N PRO A 920 42.84 35.11 0.54
CA PRO A 920 42.34 35.17 -0.84
C PRO A 920 41.65 33.83 -1.24
N TYR A 921 40.64 33.36 -0.48
CA TYR A 921 39.92 32.10 -0.80
C TYR A 921 38.86 32.26 -1.91
N LEU A 922 38.44 33.51 -2.19
CA LEU A 922 37.47 33.85 -3.24
C LEU A 922 38.01 33.63 -4.66
N THR A 923 39.32 33.69 -4.83
CA THR A 923 39.99 33.31 -6.09
C THR A 923 39.93 31.80 -6.31
N LEU A 924 40.01 30.99 -5.24
CA LEU A 924 39.94 29.52 -5.33
C LEU A 924 38.56 29.02 -5.79
N LEU A 925 37.47 29.58 -5.26
CA LEU A 925 36.09 29.19 -5.62
C LEU A 925 35.65 29.68 -7.01
N SER A 926 36.13 30.85 -7.45
CA SER A 926 35.90 31.35 -8.82
C SER A 926 36.76 30.61 -9.85
N THR A 927 37.98 30.20 -9.48
CA THR A 927 38.86 29.36 -10.31
C THR A 927 38.38 27.90 -10.33
N LEU A 928 37.75 27.39 -9.27
CA LEU A 928 37.04 26.10 -9.26
C LEU A 928 35.81 26.11 -10.18
N ARG A 929 35.15 27.27 -10.33
CA ARG A 929 34.08 27.47 -11.32
C ARG A 929 34.62 27.33 -12.75
N SER A 930 35.65 28.10 -13.11
CA SER A 930 36.24 28.08 -14.46
C SER A 930 36.98 26.78 -14.79
N SER A 931 37.65 26.17 -13.80
CA SER A 931 38.30 24.88 -13.95
C SER A 931 37.32 23.71 -13.92
N SER A 932 36.14 23.81 -13.29
CA SER A 932 35.07 22.81 -13.46
C SER A 932 34.44 22.86 -14.84
N ASP A 933 34.38 24.03 -15.47
CA ASP A 933 33.81 24.21 -16.80
C ASP A 933 34.81 23.83 -17.91
N LEU A 934 36.10 24.21 -17.80
CA LEU A 934 37.16 23.69 -18.69
C LEU A 934 37.39 22.17 -18.51
N PHE A 935 37.20 21.65 -17.30
CA PHE A 935 37.32 20.22 -17.02
C PHE A 935 36.10 19.43 -17.45
N LYS A 936 34.89 20.01 -17.43
CA LYS A 936 33.74 19.48 -18.16
C LYS A 936 34.08 19.38 -19.65
N ASP A 937 34.69 20.40 -20.26
CA ASP A 937 35.02 20.38 -21.69
C ASP A 937 36.11 19.34 -22.04
N GLY A 938 37.16 19.20 -21.23
CA GLY A 938 38.20 18.18 -21.39
C GLY A 938 37.71 16.75 -21.12
N VAL A 939 36.90 16.55 -20.07
CA VAL A 939 36.25 15.26 -19.78
C VAL A 939 35.21 14.94 -20.84
N ASN A 940 34.46 15.90 -21.35
CA ASN A 940 33.54 15.71 -22.48
C ASN A 940 34.31 15.31 -23.73
N THR A 941 35.49 15.86 -23.97
CA THR A 941 36.34 15.51 -25.13
C THR A 941 36.92 14.09 -25.01
N VAL A 942 37.47 13.70 -23.85
CA VAL A 942 38.00 12.35 -23.59
C VAL A 942 36.88 11.30 -23.50
N THR A 943 35.73 11.65 -22.91
CA THR A 943 34.54 10.79 -22.87
C THR A 943 33.95 10.62 -24.26
N SER A 944 33.95 11.66 -25.09
CA SER A 944 33.56 11.55 -26.51
C SER A 944 34.50 10.65 -27.30
N LYS A 945 35.81 10.71 -27.04
CA LYS A 945 36.82 9.82 -27.67
C LYS A 945 36.74 8.36 -27.17
N LEU A 946 36.49 8.13 -25.88
CA LEU A 946 36.23 6.79 -25.31
C LEU A 946 34.91 6.18 -25.80
N VAL A 947 33.89 7.02 -26.01
CA VAL A 947 32.62 6.64 -26.66
C VAL A 947 32.84 6.28 -28.12
N MET A 948 33.65 7.06 -28.86
CA MET A 948 34.09 6.70 -30.20
C MET A 948 34.86 5.37 -30.21
N LEU A 949 35.72 5.11 -29.23
CA LEU A 949 36.51 3.87 -29.10
C LEU A 949 35.65 2.64 -28.80
N LYS A 950 34.66 2.79 -27.91
CA LYS A 950 33.72 1.73 -27.54
C LYS A 950 32.78 1.39 -28.70
N SER A 951 32.25 2.40 -29.41
CA SER A 951 31.51 2.21 -30.65
C SER A 951 32.34 1.50 -31.71
N ALA A 952 33.63 1.86 -31.83
CA ALA A 952 34.56 1.29 -32.79
C ALA A 952 34.93 -0.19 -32.48
N LEU A 953 35.05 -0.58 -31.20
CA LEU A 953 35.28 -1.96 -30.75
C LEU A 953 34.03 -2.87 -30.88
N LEU A 954 32.83 -2.33 -30.64
CA LEU A 954 31.56 -3.07 -30.84
C LEU A 954 31.25 -3.29 -32.33
N THR A 955 31.59 -2.31 -33.19
CA THR A 955 31.51 -2.43 -34.66
C THR A 955 32.38 -3.58 -35.21
N TYR A 956 33.53 -3.88 -34.58
CA TYR A 956 34.43 -4.97 -34.99
C TYR A 956 33.92 -6.36 -34.56
N ARG A 957 33.19 -6.44 -33.44
CA ARG A 957 32.67 -7.70 -32.88
C ARG A 957 31.55 -8.33 -33.72
N GLU A 958 30.73 -7.49 -34.38
CA GLU A 958 29.61 -7.96 -35.20
C GLU A 958 30.01 -8.24 -36.67
N THR A 959 31.16 -7.74 -37.11
CA THR A 959 31.72 -7.98 -38.46
C THR A 959 32.73 -9.14 -38.51
N ALA A 960 33.30 -9.55 -37.38
CA ALA A 960 34.25 -10.66 -37.29
C ALA A 960 33.54 -12.03 -37.11
N SER A 961 32.67 -12.43 -38.05
CA SER A 961 32.42 -13.86 -38.23
C SER A 961 33.60 -14.43 -39.01
N THR A 962 34.60 -14.98 -38.31
CA THR A 962 35.49 -16.10 -38.71
C THR A 962 36.89 -16.11 -38.08
N ASP A 963 37.27 -15.15 -37.23
CA ASP A 963 38.57 -15.19 -36.54
C ASP A 963 38.44 -15.47 -35.03
N ASN A 964 38.77 -16.70 -34.64
CA ASN A 964 38.62 -17.22 -33.28
C ASN A 964 39.51 -16.50 -32.25
N ASP A 965 40.66 -15.95 -32.66
CA ASP A 965 41.61 -15.31 -31.73
C ASP A 965 41.11 -13.93 -31.26
N SER A 966 40.41 -13.21 -32.13
CA SER A 966 39.82 -11.91 -31.81
C SER A 966 38.60 -12.01 -30.88
N CYS A 967 37.74 -13.02 -31.07
CA CYS A 967 36.63 -13.31 -30.16
C CYS A 967 37.09 -13.86 -28.79
N PHE A 968 38.20 -14.62 -28.76
CA PHE A 968 38.82 -15.10 -27.52
C PHE A 968 39.40 -13.95 -26.69
N LEU A 969 40.12 -13.01 -27.32
CA LEU A 969 40.67 -11.83 -26.63
C LEU A 969 39.57 -10.90 -26.07
N ILE A 970 38.48 -10.68 -26.81
CA ILE A 970 37.33 -9.88 -26.35
C ILE A 970 36.55 -10.60 -25.24
N SER A 971 36.38 -11.92 -25.32
CA SER A 971 35.73 -12.70 -24.26
C SER A 971 36.58 -12.71 -22.98
N LYS A 972 37.91 -12.82 -23.10
CA LYS A 972 38.84 -12.73 -21.96
C LYS A 972 38.84 -11.33 -21.31
N PHE A 973 38.72 -10.29 -22.13
CA PHE A 973 38.60 -8.90 -21.66
C PHE A 973 37.27 -8.66 -20.92
N LEU A 974 36.16 -9.23 -21.39
CA LEU A 974 34.85 -9.15 -20.73
C LEU A 974 34.73 -10.07 -19.50
N GLU A 975 35.43 -11.21 -19.47
CA GLU A 975 35.56 -12.07 -18.29
C GLU A 975 36.38 -11.40 -17.18
N ASN A 976 37.46 -10.68 -17.53
CA ASN A 976 38.23 -9.89 -16.58
C ASN A 976 37.46 -8.69 -15.99
N ILE A 977 36.37 -8.26 -16.62
CA ILE A 977 35.46 -7.21 -16.10
C ILE A 977 34.35 -7.83 -15.23
N LYS A 978 34.10 -9.14 -15.33
CA LYS A 978 33.07 -9.87 -14.56
C LYS A 978 33.56 -10.46 -13.23
N GLN A 979 34.86 -10.63 -13.06
CA GLN A 979 35.45 -11.02 -11.76
C GLN A 979 35.73 -9.77 -10.92
N ASP A 980 35.49 -9.91 -9.62
CA ASP A 980 35.54 -8.88 -8.56
C ASP A 980 36.40 -7.63 -8.88
N PRO A 981 35.84 -6.40 -8.81
CA PRO A 981 36.58 -5.18 -9.17
C PRO A 981 37.73 -4.81 -8.22
N GLU A 982 37.90 -5.50 -7.09
CA GLU A 982 38.93 -5.15 -6.10
C GLU A 982 40.32 -5.71 -6.42
N ASP A 983 40.45 -6.80 -7.20
CA ASP A 983 41.75 -7.49 -7.35
C ASP A 983 42.38 -7.45 -8.76
N ALA A 984 41.64 -7.05 -9.80
CA ALA A 984 42.17 -7.01 -11.16
C ALA A 984 42.46 -5.55 -11.60
N VAL A 985 43.74 -5.19 -11.56
CA VAL A 985 44.33 -3.91 -12.01
C VAL A 985 44.18 -2.79 -10.99
N THR A 986 45.18 -2.64 -10.11
CA THR A 986 45.48 -1.31 -9.57
C THR A 986 45.96 -0.43 -10.73
N PRO A 987 45.25 0.66 -11.08
CA PRO A 987 45.67 1.60 -12.14
C PRO A 987 47.01 2.27 -11.85
N GLN A 988 47.46 2.18 -10.59
CA GLN A 988 48.67 2.76 -10.06
C GLN A 988 49.95 2.15 -10.63
N ALA A 989 49.95 0.88 -11.07
CA ALA A 989 51.17 0.21 -11.55
C ALA A 989 51.48 0.42 -13.05
N ILE A 990 50.48 0.67 -13.89
CA ILE A 990 50.65 0.75 -15.36
C ILE A 990 50.90 2.20 -15.81
N CYS A 991 50.28 3.20 -15.18
CA CYS A 991 50.54 4.61 -15.48
C CYS A 991 51.94 5.08 -15.04
N GLU A 992 52.47 4.55 -13.93
CA GLU A 992 53.69 5.10 -13.30
C GLU A 992 55.01 4.69 -14.01
N SER A 993 54.99 3.66 -14.86
CA SER A 993 56.21 3.14 -15.51
C SER A 993 56.42 3.59 -16.96
N SER A 994 55.44 4.27 -17.57
CA SER A 994 55.39 4.48 -19.04
C SER A 994 55.61 5.92 -19.50
N VAL A 995 55.54 6.92 -18.60
CA VAL A 995 55.61 8.35 -18.95
C VAL A 995 56.63 9.08 -18.05
N PRO A 996 57.88 9.31 -18.53
CA PRO A 996 58.97 9.89 -17.73
C PRO A 996 58.63 11.23 -17.07
N ASP A 997 57.91 12.11 -17.79
CA ASP A 997 57.55 13.46 -17.35
C ASP A 997 56.62 13.53 -16.12
N LEU A 998 55.75 12.53 -15.93
CA LEU A 998 54.79 12.51 -14.82
C LEU A 998 55.46 12.09 -13.50
N LYS A 999 56.52 11.30 -13.59
CA LYS A 999 57.33 10.88 -12.44
C LYS A 999 58.11 12.06 -11.86
N GLU A 1000 58.69 12.90 -12.73
CA GLU A 1000 59.46 14.08 -12.34
C GLU A 1000 58.60 15.16 -11.66
N ILE A 1001 57.40 15.42 -12.17
CA ILE A 1001 56.44 16.36 -11.55
C ILE A 1001 55.98 15.85 -10.16
N ARG A 1002 55.78 14.54 -10.01
CA ARG A 1002 55.42 13.93 -8.72
C ARG A 1002 56.54 14.03 -7.69
N GLU A 1003 57.79 13.84 -8.10
CA GLU A 1003 58.96 13.99 -7.22
C GLU A 1003 59.11 15.45 -6.74
N GLN A 1004 58.88 16.43 -7.61
CA GLN A 1004 58.84 17.86 -7.24
C GLN A 1004 57.68 18.20 -6.29
N MET A 1005 56.50 17.59 -6.48
CA MET A 1005 55.36 17.75 -5.56
C MET A 1005 55.61 17.11 -4.18
N ILE A 1006 56.38 16.03 -4.12
CA ILE A 1006 56.79 15.36 -2.88
C ILE A 1006 57.82 16.21 -2.12
N GLU A 1007 58.79 16.82 -2.81
CA GLU A 1007 59.76 17.74 -2.19
C GLU A 1007 59.09 18.99 -1.58
N LEU A 1008 58.05 19.52 -2.24
CA LEU A 1008 57.26 20.65 -1.76
C LEU A 1008 56.31 20.31 -0.60
N LYS A 1009 56.08 19.02 -0.29
CA LYS A 1009 55.13 18.56 0.74
C LYS A 1009 55.53 19.01 2.16
N ASN A 1010 56.79 19.36 2.39
CA ASN A 1010 57.33 19.67 3.72
C ASN A 1010 57.71 21.16 3.94
N SER A 1011 57.43 22.07 3.01
CA SER A 1011 57.79 23.51 3.14
C SER A 1011 56.60 24.37 3.59
N PRO A 1012 56.77 25.32 4.57
CA PRO A 1012 55.67 26.03 5.20
C PRO A 1012 55.39 27.48 4.68
N SER A 1013 55.84 27.88 3.49
CA SER A 1013 55.69 29.28 3.02
C SER A 1013 54.46 29.52 2.10
N ALA A 1014 53.96 30.76 2.04
CA ALA A 1014 52.80 31.12 1.22
C ALA A 1014 53.08 31.15 -0.31
N ASP A 1015 54.34 31.37 -0.71
CA ASP A 1015 54.76 31.30 -2.12
C ASP A 1015 54.74 29.84 -2.66
N ASP A 1016 54.84 28.84 -1.76
CA ASP A 1016 54.77 27.42 -2.11
C ASP A 1016 53.37 26.97 -2.56
N VAL A 1017 52.31 27.72 -2.23
CA VAL A 1017 50.92 27.36 -2.61
C VAL A 1017 50.68 27.59 -4.10
N SER A 1018 51.15 28.71 -4.65
CA SER A 1018 50.98 29.02 -6.07
C SER A 1018 51.89 28.15 -6.96
N GLN A 1019 53.07 27.76 -6.46
CA GLN A 1019 53.92 26.75 -7.11
C GLN A 1019 53.30 25.35 -7.09
N LYS A 1020 52.68 24.94 -5.97
CA LYS A 1020 51.92 23.67 -5.90
C LYS A 1020 50.73 23.66 -6.87
N GLU A 1021 50.02 24.77 -7.00
CA GLU A 1021 48.92 24.93 -7.98
C GLU A 1021 49.41 24.81 -9.43
N HIS A 1022 50.55 25.41 -9.75
CA HIS A 1022 51.15 25.31 -11.09
C HIS A 1022 51.54 23.87 -11.43
N LEU A 1023 52.23 23.18 -10.51
CA LEU A 1023 52.62 21.76 -10.67
C LEU A 1023 51.41 20.82 -10.76
N PHE A 1024 50.35 21.05 -9.98
CA PHE A 1024 49.10 20.28 -10.06
C PHE A 1024 48.40 20.46 -11.42
N SER A 1025 48.35 21.70 -11.91
CA SER A 1025 47.75 22.02 -13.22
C SER A 1025 48.57 21.41 -14.36
N GLU A 1026 49.90 21.46 -14.27
CA GLU A 1026 50.80 20.86 -15.25
C GLU A 1026 50.69 19.33 -15.29
N TYR A 1027 50.69 18.67 -14.11
CA TYR A 1027 50.46 17.23 -13.98
C TYR A 1027 49.13 16.82 -14.62
N ARG A 1028 48.06 17.57 -14.33
CA ARG A 1028 46.71 17.33 -14.84
C ARG A 1028 46.64 17.45 -16.36
N ASN A 1029 47.22 18.49 -16.93
CA ASN A 1029 47.20 18.73 -18.37
C ASN A 1029 48.03 17.69 -19.14
N LYS A 1030 49.20 17.29 -18.63
CA LYS A 1030 50.02 16.24 -19.24
C LYS A 1030 49.34 14.86 -19.19
N LEU A 1031 48.62 14.56 -18.10
CA LEU A 1031 47.84 13.32 -17.98
C LEU A 1031 46.69 13.28 -19.00
N LEU A 1032 45.94 14.38 -19.15
CA LEU A 1032 44.86 14.51 -20.14
C LEU A 1032 45.40 14.37 -21.57
N GLN A 1033 46.51 15.03 -21.91
CA GLN A 1033 47.15 14.92 -23.22
C GLN A 1033 47.62 13.48 -23.53
N PHE A 1034 48.14 12.77 -22.54
CA PHE A 1034 48.54 11.37 -22.71
C PHE A 1034 47.34 10.48 -23.07
N TYR A 1035 46.26 10.54 -22.28
CA TYR A 1035 45.03 9.78 -22.54
C TYR A 1035 44.38 10.16 -23.86
N GLU A 1036 44.40 11.44 -24.22
CA GLU A 1036 43.90 11.93 -25.50
C GLU A 1036 44.69 11.37 -26.69
N SER A 1037 46.03 11.32 -26.59
CA SER A 1037 46.89 10.77 -27.65
C SER A 1037 46.72 9.27 -27.86
N GLU A 1038 46.50 8.52 -26.78
CA GLU A 1038 46.25 7.08 -26.86
C GLU A 1038 44.86 6.81 -27.46
N CYS A 1039 43.85 7.62 -27.12
CA CYS A 1039 42.53 7.52 -27.75
C CYS A 1039 42.61 7.80 -29.26
N ASP A 1040 43.33 8.83 -29.69
CA ASP A 1040 43.49 9.15 -31.11
C ASP A 1040 44.24 8.04 -31.87
N ARG A 1041 45.21 7.39 -31.22
CA ARG A 1041 45.92 6.24 -31.79
C ARG A 1041 44.99 5.05 -32.06
N TYR A 1042 44.10 4.72 -31.12
CA TYR A 1042 43.14 3.63 -31.30
C TYR A 1042 41.98 4.00 -32.24
N ILE A 1043 41.52 5.26 -32.26
CA ILE A 1043 40.50 5.74 -33.22
C ILE A 1043 41.00 5.63 -34.67
N ASN A 1044 42.25 6.04 -34.93
CA ASN A 1044 42.84 5.95 -36.26
C ASN A 1044 43.04 4.51 -36.73
N LEU A 1045 43.37 3.59 -35.81
CA LEU A 1045 43.47 2.17 -36.10
C LEU A 1045 42.12 1.60 -36.57
N ILE A 1046 41.00 2.01 -35.95
CA ILE A 1046 39.66 1.51 -36.28
C ILE A 1046 39.06 2.23 -37.50
N GLY A 1047 39.39 3.51 -37.71
CA GLY A 1047 39.02 4.25 -38.91
C GLY A 1047 39.53 3.63 -40.22
N SER A 1048 40.61 2.85 -40.17
CA SER A 1048 41.14 2.11 -41.32
C SER A 1048 40.27 0.93 -41.79
N LEU A 1049 39.23 0.57 -41.02
CA LEU A 1049 38.37 -0.60 -41.25
C LEU A 1049 37.00 -0.25 -41.90
N LYS A 1050 36.74 1.04 -42.19
CA LYS A 1050 35.40 1.65 -42.48
C LYS A 1050 34.78 1.48 -43.88
N HIS A 1051 35.32 0.67 -44.80
CA HIS A 1051 34.91 0.72 -46.23
C HIS A 1051 33.82 -0.25 -46.71
N LYS A 1052 32.80 -0.62 -45.91
CA LYS A 1052 31.58 -1.30 -46.42
C LYS A 1052 30.32 -0.89 -45.63
N GLU A 1053 29.33 -0.37 -46.35
CA GLU A 1053 27.97 0.01 -45.89
C GLU A 1053 26.93 -1.08 -46.31
N PRO A 1054 25.63 -1.06 -45.86
CA PRO A 1054 24.86 0.08 -45.32
C PRO A 1054 24.01 -0.16 -44.04
N LEU A 1055 23.47 0.97 -43.56
CA LEU A 1055 22.64 1.26 -42.38
C LEU A 1055 21.48 0.29 -42.04
N ASP A 1056 21.27 0.01 -40.74
CA ASP A 1056 19.93 -0.10 -40.11
C ASP A 1056 20.00 -0.21 -38.55
N PHE A 1057 18.94 0.25 -37.87
CA PHE A 1057 18.54 -0.04 -36.46
C PHE A 1057 19.48 0.36 -35.29
N CYS A 1058 20.79 0.20 -35.41
CA CYS A 1058 21.73 0.42 -34.31
C CYS A 1058 22.03 1.91 -34.03
N ASP A 1059 21.82 2.80 -35.00
CA ASP A 1059 21.99 4.24 -34.83
C ASP A 1059 20.98 4.83 -33.82
N CYS A 1060 19.75 4.31 -33.78
CA CYS A 1060 18.75 4.70 -32.79
C CYS A 1060 19.05 4.15 -31.38
N MET A 1061 19.49 2.89 -31.27
CA MET A 1061 19.79 2.26 -29.98
C MET A 1061 21.06 2.81 -29.33
N GLY A 1062 22.05 3.20 -30.14
CA GLY A 1062 23.27 3.85 -29.68
C GLY A 1062 23.00 5.21 -29.05
N GLU A 1063 22.09 6.01 -29.60
CA GLU A 1063 21.69 7.27 -29.00
C GLU A 1063 20.86 7.10 -27.72
N VAL A 1064 19.96 6.12 -27.66
CA VAL A 1064 19.15 5.83 -26.45
C VAL A 1064 20.03 5.37 -25.28
N ILE A 1065 21.05 4.54 -25.54
CA ILE A 1065 21.98 4.06 -24.51
C ILE A 1065 23.00 5.15 -24.12
N SER A 1066 23.43 5.98 -25.08
CA SER A 1066 24.40 7.06 -24.86
C SER A 1066 23.77 8.30 -24.19
N GLN A 1067 22.48 8.57 -24.39
CA GLN A 1067 21.75 9.66 -23.71
C GLN A 1067 21.24 9.24 -22.31
N ASN A 1068 20.80 8.00 -22.11
CA ASN A 1068 20.38 7.51 -20.77
C ASN A 1068 21.54 7.39 -19.75
N MET A 1069 22.79 7.26 -20.21
CA MET A 1069 23.95 7.32 -19.30
C MET A 1069 24.41 8.75 -18.97
N ARG A 1070 23.82 9.80 -19.56
CA ARG A 1070 24.35 11.18 -19.50
C ARG A 1070 23.66 12.15 -18.55
N SER A 1071 22.49 11.86 -17.96
CA SER A 1071 21.71 12.93 -17.29
C SER A 1071 21.92 13.14 -15.79
N SER A 1072 22.66 12.31 -15.04
CA SER A 1072 23.01 12.62 -13.63
C SER A 1072 24.21 11.80 -13.11
N LEU A 1073 24.42 10.59 -13.60
CA LEU A 1073 25.46 9.68 -13.09
C LEU A 1073 26.92 10.07 -13.43
N SER A 1074 27.17 10.85 -14.49
CA SER A 1074 28.56 11.18 -14.90
C SER A 1074 29.20 12.32 -14.11
N ARG A 1075 28.43 13.12 -13.35
CA ARG A 1075 29.03 14.07 -12.41
C ARG A 1075 29.59 13.34 -11.17
N LEU A 1076 28.93 12.27 -10.73
CA LEU A 1076 29.23 11.62 -9.46
C LEU A 1076 30.36 10.58 -9.51
N GLY A 1077 30.54 9.86 -10.63
CA GLY A 1077 31.67 8.93 -10.77
C GLY A 1077 33.04 9.63 -10.67
N PHE A 1078 33.12 10.87 -11.16
CA PHE A 1078 34.35 11.66 -11.11
C PHE A 1078 34.59 12.34 -9.74
N PHE A 1079 33.53 12.82 -9.06
CA PHE A 1079 33.64 13.36 -7.69
C PHE A 1079 33.95 12.27 -6.65
N THR A 1080 33.49 11.04 -6.88
CA THR A 1080 33.81 9.88 -6.02
C THR A 1080 35.29 9.47 -6.13
N ALA A 1081 35.89 9.58 -7.31
CA ALA A 1081 37.34 9.40 -7.48
C ALA A 1081 38.16 10.53 -6.80
N LEU A 1082 37.66 11.78 -6.82
CA LEU A 1082 38.31 12.91 -6.16
C LEU A 1082 38.23 12.87 -4.64
N ARG A 1083 37.15 12.32 -4.06
CA ARG A 1083 37.00 12.17 -2.61
C ARG A 1083 37.92 11.08 -2.04
N TYR A 1084 38.24 10.05 -2.82
CA TYR A 1084 39.28 9.07 -2.50
C TYR A 1084 40.71 9.60 -2.66
N THR A 1085 40.89 10.74 -3.32
CA THR A 1085 42.20 11.40 -3.48
C THR A 1085 42.46 12.45 -2.38
N TYR A 1086 41.46 12.77 -1.55
CA TYR A 1086 41.56 13.78 -0.48
C TYR A 1086 41.73 13.20 0.93
N SER A 1087 41.69 11.87 1.09
CA SER A 1087 42.37 11.16 2.19
C SER A 1087 43.76 10.75 1.72
#